data_AF-A0A812QCY9-F1
#
_entry.id   AF-A0A812QCY9-F1
#
_cell.length_a   1.000
_cell.length_b   1.000
_cell.length_c   1.000
_cell.angle_alpha   90.00
_cell.angle_beta   90.00
_cell.angle_gamma   90.00
#
_symmetry.space_group_name_H-M   'P 1'
#
loop_
_entity.id
_entity.type
_entity.pdbx_description
1 polymer ?
#
loop_
_entity_poly.entity_id
_entity_poly.type
_entity_poly.pdbx_seq_one_letter_code
_entity_poly.pdbx_strand_id
1 'polypeptide(L)'
;MVGASFSKSWMFVSNQPCILDLACVSTHPRGTHESFVGKRDGSGFLSRRTAEYPAELAASLASLCAPFLSSLGNCVDFSRWRSFLPSDPAWVEPSCRVEDGGGINSTACWLQPAAADLLHSLRCRWSQRLFDTGLCLRIAAHLQLAPQGPPLADAEIAPFLQDIFEAFQVSPPEQADLLFIAPGQPLRLRLLKFLLQKIQDSEASLCDQLESGVSLGVGASLEPSLHWPKRDSELVIPALHLCEGAWKSAESEPDIVHTLLEEELRESWITEYASLEEIQNEFPQVALGRLGLVLAEGRSPRLVVDSSVSGVTSSSVIPNHVSNPRIEDVSGCAPSFVPSDPWVGASIDVKKAHRRMKIAPHERALLAFSFRGRYFVSNCLNFGARASSWYWARLAGAIHRVTHFIIFLKHFLWVYVDDWLAGFRKSTAPLHVSLWVMLLLCINLPISWSKCSIGDQITWIGWRISFDSWTVELPAEKIHRILDQLASVCKQMRVKVKDLESIIGRLLWLTGLWRLLRPLLQPLYAALRDIPCTIVAVSPQLWTQILDACDDSGRLQRSLNHASFPEGARLTRAGNTAISSLAQLKRVPFIKRRLWVSIQDSDHPLRCLSPQSIAALHSWSAILSSTPCVFNIKQAPLLHLVAEADAFADEVKQFFPSLDGSLQPHICALELLAQFCLLWMASEMIPRARRQLTVPMRSDNSGAELASVKGMSSVRILGEVLLAFLDFQRRNGLHVTGMTWPTSLAVFEMHHLLCLSATECIHLYTFCFAQQ
;
A
#
# COMPACT_ATOMS: atom_id res chain seq x y z
N MET A 1 7.20 -12.18 -55.50
CA MET A 1 6.99 -12.27 -56.97
C MET A 1 5.51 -12.11 -57.22
N VAL A 2 5.13 -11.05 -57.92
CA VAL A 2 3.77 -10.92 -58.47
C VAL A 2 3.58 -12.08 -59.45
N GLY A 3 2.55 -12.91 -59.24
CA GLY A 3 2.27 -14.10 -60.06
C GLY A 3 2.76 -15.45 -59.51
N ALA A 4 3.26 -15.54 -58.27
CA ALA A 4 3.64 -16.83 -57.67
C ALA A 4 2.50 -17.43 -56.81
N SER A 5 2.17 -18.72 -57.03
CA SER A 5 1.05 -19.41 -56.35
C SER A 5 1.45 -19.97 -54.98
N PHE A 6 1.47 -19.13 -53.94
CA PHE A 6 1.82 -19.51 -52.56
C PHE A 6 0.65 -19.33 -51.59
N SER A 7 0.49 -20.28 -50.64
CA SER A 7 -0.51 -20.17 -49.58
C SER A 7 0.03 -19.32 -48.43
N LYS A 8 -0.45 -18.07 -48.30
CA LYS A 8 0.00 -17.14 -47.26
C LYS A 8 -1.19 -16.40 -46.63
N SER A 9 -1.12 -16.20 -45.33
CA SER A 9 -2.04 -15.38 -44.55
C SER A 9 -1.28 -14.31 -43.79
N TRP A 10 -1.90 -13.15 -43.62
CA TRP A 10 -1.44 -12.07 -42.75
C TRP A 10 -2.49 -11.88 -41.66
N MET A 11 -2.04 -11.73 -40.42
CA MET A 11 -2.93 -11.48 -39.29
C MET A 11 -2.68 -10.06 -38.79
N PHE A 12 -3.76 -9.32 -38.62
CA PHE A 12 -3.77 -7.98 -38.04
C PHE A 12 -4.49 -8.03 -36.70
N VAL A 13 -3.94 -7.34 -35.70
CA VAL A 13 -4.60 -7.13 -34.42
C VAL A 13 -4.98 -5.65 -34.37
N SER A 14 -6.27 -5.36 -34.33
CA SER A 14 -6.78 -3.99 -34.28
C SER A 14 -8.09 -3.93 -33.50
N ASN A 15 -8.32 -2.79 -32.86
CA ASN A 15 -9.58 -2.41 -32.23
C ASN A 15 -10.54 -1.68 -33.20
N GLN A 16 -10.13 -1.45 -34.45
CA GLN A 16 -10.94 -0.82 -35.49
C GLN A 16 -11.71 -1.89 -36.29
N PRO A 17 -13.06 -1.85 -36.30
CA PRO A 17 -13.87 -2.82 -37.03
C PRO A 17 -13.55 -2.86 -38.53
N CYS A 18 -13.15 -1.73 -39.13
CA CYS A 18 -12.84 -1.61 -40.56
C CYS A 18 -11.60 -2.40 -41.01
N ILE A 19 -10.72 -2.80 -40.08
CA ILE A 19 -9.59 -3.70 -40.42
C ILE A 19 -10.07 -5.14 -40.66
N LEU A 20 -11.24 -5.53 -40.13
CA LEU A 20 -11.86 -6.81 -40.46
C LEU A 20 -12.28 -6.86 -41.93
N ASP A 21 -12.57 -5.72 -42.56
CA ASP A 21 -12.97 -5.66 -43.97
C ASP A 21 -11.81 -6.01 -44.92
N LEU A 22 -10.56 -5.97 -44.43
CA LEU A 22 -9.38 -6.46 -45.16
C LEU A 22 -9.21 -7.98 -45.09
N ALA A 23 -9.96 -8.66 -44.21
CA ALA A 23 -9.84 -10.10 -44.05
C ALA A 23 -10.42 -10.80 -45.29
N CYS A 24 -9.54 -11.35 -46.11
CA CYS A 24 -9.92 -12.19 -47.23
C CYS A 24 -9.33 -13.59 -47.09
N VAL A 25 -10.08 -14.59 -47.54
CA VAL A 25 -9.63 -15.98 -47.63
C VAL A 25 -9.53 -16.33 -49.11
N SER A 26 -8.44 -16.99 -49.51
CA SER A 26 -8.31 -17.47 -50.89
C SER A 26 -9.52 -18.35 -51.25
N THR A 27 -10.16 -18.04 -52.37
CA THR A 27 -11.33 -18.77 -52.90
C THR A 27 -10.93 -20.01 -53.70
N HIS A 28 -9.62 -20.25 -53.87
CA HIS A 28 -9.10 -21.41 -54.60
C HIS A 28 -9.25 -22.69 -53.76
N PRO A 29 -9.48 -23.87 -54.39
CA PRO A 29 -9.55 -25.15 -53.71
C PRO A 29 -8.32 -25.44 -52.81
N ARG A 30 -8.50 -26.23 -51.75
CA ARG A 30 -7.37 -26.68 -50.91
C ARG A 30 -6.35 -27.45 -51.77
N GLY A 31 -5.09 -27.04 -51.70
CA GLY A 31 -3.99 -27.64 -52.46
C GLY A 31 -3.61 -26.91 -53.77
N THR A 32 -4.33 -25.86 -54.16
CA THR A 32 -4.04 -25.08 -55.38
C THR A 32 -2.79 -24.20 -55.27
N HIS A 33 -2.37 -23.87 -54.04
CA HIS A 33 -1.18 -23.06 -53.80
C HIS A 33 -0.05 -23.91 -53.22
N GLU A 34 1.18 -23.67 -53.68
CA GLU A 34 2.35 -24.38 -53.19
C GLU A 34 2.70 -23.96 -51.76
N SER A 35 3.05 -24.95 -50.92
CA SER A 35 3.63 -24.70 -49.61
C SER A 35 5.11 -24.33 -49.75
N PHE A 36 5.51 -23.22 -49.13
CA PHE A 36 6.89 -22.74 -49.06
C PHE A 36 7.50 -22.86 -47.66
N VAL A 37 6.79 -23.49 -46.71
CA VAL A 37 7.24 -23.71 -45.34
C VAL A 37 8.53 -24.55 -45.35
N GLY A 38 9.60 -23.99 -44.80
CA GLY A 38 10.91 -24.66 -44.70
C GLY A 38 11.73 -24.75 -46.00
N LYS A 39 11.22 -24.26 -47.14
CA LYS A 39 11.94 -24.32 -48.43
C LYS A 39 12.94 -23.16 -48.56
N ARG A 40 14.11 -23.42 -49.15
CA ARG A 40 15.18 -22.45 -49.38
C ARG A 40 15.41 -22.23 -50.87
N ASP A 41 15.79 -21.01 -51.25
CA ASP A 41 16.43 -20.69 -52.52
C ASP A 41 17.89 -20.25 -52.28
N GLY A 42 18.64 -20.01 -53.36
CA GLY A 42 20.06 -19.63 -53.30
C GLY A 42 20.36 -18.32 -52.54
N SER A 43 19.35 -17.60 -52.04
CA SER A 43 19.51 -16.38 -51.22
C SER A 43 18.89 -16.48 -49.82
N GLY A 44 18.28 -17.61 -49.44
CA GLY A 44 17.78 -17.85 -48.09
C GLY A 44 16.50 -18.68 -48.03
N PHE A 45 15.73 -18.58 -46.95
CA PHE A 45 14.40 -19.18 -46.91
C PHE A 45 13.44 -18.42 -47.84
N LEU A 46 12.66 -19.15 -48.63
CA LEU A 46 11.66 -18.57 -49.55
C LEU A 46 10.63 -17.69 -48.82
N SER A 47 10.39 -17.94 -47.53
CA SER A 47 9.56 -17.09 -46.66
C SER A 47 10.11 -15.67 -46.48
N ARG A 48 11.42 -15.47 -46.54
CA ARG A 48 12.08 -14.16 -46.38
C ARG A 48 11.74 -13.22 -47.53
N ARG A 49 11.66 -13.74 -48.76
CA ARG A 49 11.33 -12.97 -49.97
C ARG A 49 9.85 -12.60 -50.11
N THR A 50 8.99 -13.14 -49.25
CA THR A 50 7.56 -12.83 -49.24
C THR A 50 7.16 -12.03 -48.01
N ALA A 51 8.08 -11.67 -47.12
CA ALA A 51 7.79 -11.06 -45.81
C ALA A 51 7.04 -9.72 -45.92
N GLU A 52 7.28 -8.96 -46.98
CA GLU A 52 6.58 -7.71 -47.29
C GLU A 52 5.09 -7.93 -47.56
N TYR A 53 4.26 -6.97 -47.15
CA TYR A 53 2.86 -6.95 -47.51
C TYR A 53 2.72 -6.77 -49.04
N PRO A 54 1.77 -7.46 -49.69
CA PRO A 54 1.43 -7.17 -51.07
C PRO A 54 1.09 -5.68 -51.22
N ALA A 55 1.52 -5.06 -52.32
CA ALA A 55 1.33 -3.62 -52.53
C ALA A 55 -0.14 -3.19 -52.40
N GLU A 56 -1.08 -4.03 -52.84
CA GLU A 56 -2.52 -3.80 -52.72
C GLU A 56 -3.01 -3.86 -51.26
N LEU A 57 -2.49 -4.79 -50.45
CA LEU A 57 -2.82 -4.90 -49.03
C LEU A 57 -2.22 -3.73 -48.25
N ALA A 58 -0.98 -3.34 -48.57
CA ALA A 58 -0.31 -2.18 -48.01
C ALA A 58 -1.05 -0.87 -48.36
N ALA A 59 -1.49 -0.71 -49.61
CA ALA A 59 -2.27 0.45 -50.04
C ALA A 59 -3.65 0.50 -49.37
N SER A 60 -4.31 -0.65 -49.19
CA SER A 60 -5.61 -0.74 -48.51
C SER A 60 -5.49 -0.41 -47.02
N LEU A 61 -4.44 -0.92 -46.36
CA LEU A 61 -4.08 -0.52 -44.99
C LEU A 61 -3.78 0.96 -44.89
N ALA A 62 -2.96 1.51 -45.79
CA ALA A 62 -2.63 2.93 -45.81
C ALA A 62 -3.87 3.81 -46.00
N SER A 63 -4.81 3.40 -46.86
CA SER A 63 -6.08 4.11 -47.08
C SER A 63 -7.00 4.06 -45.85
N LEU A 64 -7.07 2.92 -45.15
CA LEU A 64 -7.81 2.80 -43.89
C LEU A 64 -7.16 3.61 -42.75
N CYS A 65 -5.83 3.71 -42.75
CA CYS A 65 -5.08 4.49 -41.78
C CYS A 65 -5.07 6.00 -42.11
N ALA A 66 -5.22 6.39 -43.38
CA ALA A 66 -5.08 7.77 -43.86
C ALA A 66 -5.99 8.80 -43.15
N PRO A 67 -7.25 8.51 -42.78
CA PRO A 67 -8.09 9.44 -42.01
C PRO A 67 -7.59 9.68 -40.58
N PHE A 68 -6.76 8.77 -40.05
CA PHE A 68 -6.10 8.91 -38.75
C PHE A 68 -4.75 9.65 -38.85
N LEU A 69 -4.28 9.91 -40.07
CA LEU A 69 -3.10 10.74 -40.34
C LEU A 69 -3.57 12.19 -40.60
N SER A 70 -2.87 13.18 -40.02
CA SER A 70 -3.21 14.60 -40.23
C SER A 70 -2.09 15.32 -40.99
N SER A 71 -2.45 16.25 -41.88
CA SER A 71 -1.51 17.11 -42.61
C SER A 71 -1.07 18.36 -41.83
N LEU A 72 -1.35 18.44 -40.52
CA LEU A 72 -1.30 19.66 -39.70
C LEU A 72 -0.19 19.69 -38.63
N GLY A 73 0.87 18.91 -38.77
CA GLY A 73 1.97 18.88 -37.80
C GLY A 73 2.95 20.05 -37.98
N ASN A 74 2.79 21.14 -37.22
CA ASN A 74 3.89 22.08 -37.03
C ASN A 74 5.01 21.38 -36.25
N CYS A 75 6.19 21.18 -36.84
CA CYS A 75 7.40 20.81 -36.12
C CYS A 75 7.79 21.98 -35.20
N VAL A 76 7.79 21.74 -33.88
CA VAL A 76 8.19 22.73 -32.89
C VAL A 76 9.55 22.32 -32.32
N ASP A 77 10.49 23.24 -32.35
CA ASP A 77 11.80 23.09 -31.73
C ASP A 77 11.67 22.80 -30.23
N PHE A 78 12.20 21.66 -29.77
CA PHE A 78 12.19 21.24 -28.36
C PHE A 78 12.93 22.23 -27.45
N SER A 79 13.80 23.09 -27.99
CA SER A 79 14.38 24.22 -27.23
C SER A 79 13.29 25.13 -26.62
N ARG A 80 12.09 25.11 -27.20
CA ARG A 80 10.90 25.83 -26.74
C ARG A 80 10.03 25.03 -25.76
N TRP A 81 10.50 23.91 -25.21
CA TRP A 81 9.69 23.02 -24.36
C TRP A 81 8.94 23.72 -23.21
N ARG A 82 9.49 24.82 -22.70
CA ARG A 82 8.87 25.66 -21.68
C ARG A 82 7.51 26.23 -22.09
N SER A 83 7.26 26.44 -23.39
CA SER A 83 5.95 26.88 -23.89
C SER A 83 4.87 25.78 -23.85
N PHE A 84 5.26 24.52 -23.64
CA PHE A 84 4.33 23.41 -23.42
C PHE A 84 3.99 23.20 -21.95
N LEU A 85 4.67 23.89 -21.03
CA LEU A 85 4.24 23.92 -19.63
C LEU A 85 2.99 24.79 -19.52
N PRO A 86 2.02 24.42 -18.67
CA PRO A 86 0.89 25.28 -18.38
C PRO A 86 1.39 26.65 -17.90
N SER A 87 0.87 27.70 -18.52
CA SER A 87 1.21 29.10 -18.22
C SER A 87 0.76 29.53 -16.81
N ASP A 88 -0.28 28.87 -16.28
CA ASP A 88 -0.76 29.05 -14.91
C ASP A 88 -0.91 27.67 -14.22
N PRO A 89 0.11 27.20 -13.50
CA PRO A 89 0.06 25.89 -12.86
C PRO A 89 -0.95 25.92 -11.70
N ALA A 90 -2.00 25.11 -11.82
CA ALA A 90 -3.02 24.93 -10.79
C ALA A 90 -2.74 23.71 -9.91
N TRP A 91 -3.41 23.67 -8.76
CA TRP A 91 -3.50 22.43 -8.00
C TRP A 91 -4.28 21.42 -8.82
N VAL A 92 -3.71 20.24 -9.04
CA VAL A 92 -4.38 19.23 -9.84
C VAL A 92 -5.51 18.63 -8.99
N GLU A 93 -6.71 18.57 -9.56
CA GLU A 93 -7.80 17.83 -8.94
C GLU A 93 -7.46 16.33 -8.98
N PRO A 94 -7.44 15.64 -7.83
CA PRO A 94 -7.18 14.21 -7.80
C PRO A 94 -8.17 13.45 -8.69
N SER A 95 -7.66 12.54 -9.54
CA SER A 95 -8.51 11.72 -10.43
C SER A 95 -9.39 10.70 -9.68
N CYS A 96 -9.11 10.49 -8.39
CA CYS A 96 -9.88 9.62 -7.50
C CYS A 96 -9.97 10.26 -6.10
N ARG A 97 -10.92 9.79 -5.29
CA ARG A 97 -11.05 10.22 -3.90
C ARG A 97 -9.75 9.96 -3.14
N VAL A 98 -9.31 10.96 -2.38
CA VAL A 98 -8.17 10.88 -1.47
C VAL A 98 -8.69 10.44 -0.11
N GLU A 99 -8.22 9.30 0.40
CA GLU A 99 -8.59 8.84 1.73
C GLU A 99 -7.94 9.72 2.79
N ASP A 100 -8.68 10.06 3.84
CA ASP A 100 -8.24 10.92 4.94
C ASP A 100 -8.47 10.28 6.32
N GLY A 101 -9.15 9.14 6.39
CA GLY A 101 -9.56 8.49 7.64
C GLY A 101 -10.88 9.01 8.23
N GLY A 102 -11.48 10.04 7.62
CA GLY A 102 -12.81 10.57 7.95
C GLY A 102 -13.97 9.79 7.35
N GLY A 103 -13.69 8.77 6.52
CA GLY A 103 -14.69 7.93 5.86
C GLY A 103 -15.20 8.51 4.53
N ILE A 104 -16.14 7.82 3.87
CA ILE A 104 -16.50 8.04 2.45
C ILE A 104 -17.01 9.45 2.12
N ASN A 105 -17.53 10.17 3.11
CA ASN A 105 -18.05 11.54 2.96
C ASN A 105 -17.02 12.62 3.32
N SER A 106 -15.76 12.22 3.54
CA SER A 106 -14.63 13.10 3.88
C SER A 106 -13.52 12.97 2.84
N THR A 107 -12.75 14.05 2.68
CA THR A 107 -11.57 14.12 1.81
C THR A 107 -10.50 15.00 2.46
N ALA A 108 -9.23 14.61 2.31
CA ALA A 108 -8.11 15.34 2.86
C ALA A 108 -7.92 16.72 2.21
N CYS A 109 -8.33 16.88 0.96
CA CYS A 109 -8.04 18.05 0.14
C CYS A 109 -9.09 19.16 0.32
N TRP A 110 -8.84 20.11 1.23
CA TRP A 110 -9.70 21.27 1.47
C TRP A 110 -9.12 22.55 0.87
N LEU A 111 -8.68 22.50 -0.39
CA LEU A 111 -8.23 23.70 -1.12
C LEU A 111 -9.39 24.59 -1.56
N GLN A 112 -10.56 23.98 -1.74
CA GLN A 112 -11.85 24.64 -1.89
C GLN A 112 -12.81 23.93 -0.91
N PRO A 113 -13.56 24.66 -0.07
CA PRO A 113 -14.50 24.03 0.86
C PRO A 113 -15.57 23.26 0.09
N ALA A 114 -15.70 21.96 0.36
CA ALA A 114 -16.70 21.09 -0.29
C ALA A 114 -18.08 21.15 0.37
N ALA A 115 -18.22 21.87 1.49
CA ALA A 115 -19.42 21.93 2.31
C ALA A 115 -19.79 23.37 2.66
N ALA A 116 -21.05 23.56 3.10
CA ALA A 116 -21.52 24.83 3.63
C ALA A 116 -20.76 25.20 4.93
N ASP A 117 -20.57 26.50 5.14
CA ASP A 117 -19.83 27.04 6.28
C ASP A 117 -20.68 27.07 7.58
N LEU A 118 -21.05 25.89 8.06
CA LEU A 118 -21.98 25.73 9.20
C LEU A 118 -21.40 26.25 10.53
N LEU A 119 -20.08 26.34 10.64
CA LEU A 119 -19.38 26.81 11.85
C LEU A 119 -18.78 28.22 11.69
N HIS A 120 -19.21 29.00 10.68
CA HIS A 120 -18.67 30.34 10.40
C HIS A 120 -18.62 31.25 11.63
N SER A 121 -19.76 31.42 12.31
CA SER A 121 -19.88 32.32 13.49
C SER A 121 -18.90 31.93 14.60
N LEU A 122 -18.79 30.64 14.89
CA LEU A 122 -17.86 30.12 15.89
C LEU A 122 -16.41 30.35 15.47
N ARG A 123 -16.06 29.99 14.23
CA ARG A 123 -14.70 30.14 13.71
C ARG A 123 -14.25 31.61 13.72
N CYS A 124 -15.13 32.55 13.37
CA CYS A 124 -14.82 33.97 13.41
C CYS A 124 -14.52 34.46 14.84
N ARG A 125 -15.35 34.08 15.83
CA ARG A 125 -15.13 34.41 17.25
C ARG A 125 -13.81 33.85 17.76
N TRP A 126 -13.56 32.57 17.51
CA TRP A 126 -12.32 31.91 17.92
C TRP A 126 -11.11 32.52 17.23
N SER A 127 -11.18 32.81 15.93
CA SER A 127 -10.08 33.44 15.20
C SER A 127 -9.74 34.80 15.78
N GLN A 128 -10.75 35.64 16.00
CA GLN A 128 -10.57 36.97 16.60
C GLN A 128 -9.95 36.85 17.99
N ARG A 129 -10.49 36.00 18.86
CA ARG A 129 -9.93 35.78 20.21
C ARG A 129 -8.49 35.31 20.15
N LEU A 130 -8.17 34.33 19.29
CA LEU A 130 -6.81 33.80 19.13
C LEU A 130 -5.81 34.86 18.66
N PHE A 131 -6.24 35.79 17.79
CA PHE A 131 -5.41 36.91 17.33
C PHE A 131 -5.25 37.97 18.42
N ASP A 132 -6.35 38.45 18.99
CA ASP A 132 -6.35 39.57 19.95
C ASP A 132 -5.55 39.25 21.22
N THR A 133 -5.54 37.97 21.63
CA THR A 133 -4.79 37.48 22.80
C THR A 133 -3.38 37.02 22.47
N GLY A 134 -2.99 36.97 21.19
CA GLY A 134 -1.70 36.40 20.75
C GLY A 134 -1.56 34.89 20.94
N LEU A 135 -2.64 34.18 21.30
CA LEU A 135 -2.61 32.74 21.55
C LEU A 135 -2.27 31.92 20.30
N CYS A 136 -2.61 32.38 19.09
CA CYS A 136 -2.30 31.65 17.87
C CYS A 136 -0.79 31.43 17.67
N LEU A 137 0.02 32.45 17.97
CA LEU A 137 1.48 32.37 17.90
C LEU A 137 2.04 31.53 19.05
N ARG A 138 1.47 31.66 20.26
CA ARG A 138 1.90 30.91 21.44
C ARG A 138 1.70 29.41 21.29
N ILE A 139 0.54 28.98 20.78
CA ILE A 139 0.23 27.57 20.52
C ILE A 139 1.17 27.02 19.45
N ALA A 140 1.37 27.74 18.34
CA ALA A 140 2.28 27.31 17.28
C ALA A 140 3.72 27.17 17.78
N ALA A 141 4.22 28.16 18.54
CA ALA A 141 5.56 28.11 19.13
C ALA A 141 5.70 26.96 20.13
N HIS A 142 4.67 26.70 20.94
CA HIS A 142 4.66 25.57 21.88
C HIS A 142 4.80 24.23 21.15
N LEU A 143 4.10 24.03 20.02
CA LEU A 143 4.20 22.83 19.21
C LEU A 143 5.56 22.68 18.50
N GLN A 144 6.29 23.77 18.23
CA GLN A 144 7.64 23.71 17.67
C GLN A 144 8.69 23.21 18.68
N LEU A 145 8.41 23.34 19.98
CA LEU A 145 9.34 23.03 21.07
C LEU A 145 9.21 21.61 21.63
N ALA A 146 8.54 20.69 20.93
CA ALA A 146 8.29 19.31 21.37
C ALA A 146 7.69 19.24 22.80
N PRO A 147 6.46 19.75 22.98
CA PRO A 147 5.93 20.08 24.29
C PRO A 147 5.62 18.85 25.13
N GLN A 148 5.79 18.90 26.46
CA GLN A 148 5.45 17.78 27.35
C GLN A 148 3.99 17.82 27.86
N GLY A 149 3.30 18.94 27.69
CA GLY A 149 1.95 19.18 28.19
C GLY A 149 1.14 20.12 27.28
N PRO A 150 -0.13 20.41 27.65
CA PRO A 150 -1.00 21.26 26.85
C PRO A 150 -0.47 22.70 26.74
N PRO A 151 -0.74 23.41 25.63
CA PRO A 151 -0.29 24.80 25.43
C PRO A 151 -1.04 25.82 26.28
N LEU A 152 -2.21 25.45 26.81
CA LEU A 152 -3.12 26.32 27.54
C LEU A 152 -3.57 25.64 28.84
N ALA A 153 -3.82 26.44 29.87
CA ALA A 153 -4.51 25.99 31.08
C ALA A 153 -6.05 26.01 30.92
N ASP A 154 -6.77 25.28 31.79
CA ASP A 154 -8.24 25.21 31.73
C ASP A 154 -8.93 26.58 31.80
N ALA A 155 -8.39 27.51 32.58
CA ALA A 155 -8.90 28.88 32.68
C ALA A 155 -8.83 29.64 31.34
N GLU A 156 -7.85 29.34 30.50
CA GLU A 156 -7.69 29.94 29.17
C GLU A 156 -8.58 29.27 28.12
N ILE A 157 -9.05 28.03 28.38
CA ILE A 157 -9.98 27.30 27.50
C ILE A 157 -11.42 27.75 27.74
N ALA A 158 -11.78 28.13 28.98
CA ALA A 158 -13.14 28.51 29.35
C ALA A 158 -13.82 29.56 28.43
N PRO A 159 -13.14 30.64 28.00
CA PRO A 159 -13.74 31.60 27.05
C PRO A 159 -14.11 31.00 25.69
N PHE A 160 -13.37 29.99 25.23
CA PHE A 160 -13.65 29.32 23.95
C PHE A 160 -14.85 28.38 24.05
N LEU A 161 -15.07 27.75 25.21
CA LEU A 161 -16.30 27.02 25.50
C LEU A 161 -17.50 27.97 25.52
N GLN A 162 -17.35 29.14 26.13
CA GLN A 162 -18.37 30.18 26.12
C GLN A 162 -18.70 30.67 24.70
N ASP A 163 -17.70 30.84 23.84
CA ASP A 163 -17.90 31.20 22.43
C ASP A 163 -18.75 30.16 21.67
N ILE A 164 -18.64 28.86 22.00
CA ILE A 164 -19.52 27.81 21.43
C ILE A 164 -20.96 28.09 21.82
N PHE A 165 -21.22 28.34 23.11
CA PHE A 165 -22.56 28.59 23.61
C PHE A 165 -23.19 29.84 23.01
N GLU A 166 -22.42 30.91 22.87
CA GLU A 166 -22.89 32.15 22.24
C GLU A 166 -23.14 31.97 20.74
N ALA A 167 -22.23 31.29 20.03
CA ALA A 167 -22.36 31.07 18.59
C ALA A 167 -23.62 30.28 18.23
N PHE A 168 -24.07 29.38 19.12
CA PHE A 168 -25.25 28.54 18.92
C PHE A 168 -26.43 28.86 19.84
N GLN A 169 -26.37 29.96 20.60
CA GLN A 169 -27.42 30.42 21.52
C GLN A 169 -27.87 29.34 22.52
N VAL A 170 -26.91 28.61 23.10
CA VAL A 170 -27.16 27.54 24.08
C VAL A 170 -27.60 28.12 25.42
N SER A 171 -28.72 27.63 25.96
CA SER A 171 -29.26 28.13 27.22
C SER A 171 -28.38 27.72 28.42
N PRO A 172 -28.30 28.52 29.50
CA PRO A 172 -27.47 28.20 30.67
C PRO A 172 -27.62 26.78 31.25
N PRO A 173 -28.82 26.18 31.39
CA PRO A 173 -28.93 24.81 31.88
C PRO A 173 -28.34 23.78 30.92
N GLU A 174 -28.43 23.99 29.61
CA GLU A 174 -27.83 23.11 28.59
C GLU A 174 -26.31 23.23 28.57
N GLN A 175 -25.74 24.38 28.91
CA GLN A 175 -24.28 24.56 28.95
C GLN A 175 -23.62 23.60 29.95
N ALA A 176 -24.18 23.47 31.16
CA ALA A 176 -23.68 22.53 32.16
C ALA A 176 -23.77 21.08 31.68
N ASP A 177 -24.84 20.72 30.97
CA ASP A 177 -25.01 19.40 30.37
C ASP A 177 -23.95 19.11 29.30
N LEU A 178 -23.70 20.06 28.39
CA LEU A 178 -22.69 19.89 27.33
C LEU A 178 -21.27 19.76 27.89
N LEU A 179 -20.97 20.39 29.04
CA LEU A 179 -19.68 20.30 29.71
C LEU A 179 -19.52 19.05 30.59
N PHE A 180 -20.57 18.26 30.77
CA PHE A 180 -20.53 17.06 31.60
C PHE A 180 -19.53 16.04 31.05
N ILE A 181 -18.72 15.49 31.97
CA ILE A 181 -17.75 14.44 31.70
C ILE A 181 -18.15 13.23 32.54
N ALA A 182 -18.58 12.16 31.87
CA ALA A 182 -19.01 10.95 32.57
C ALA A 182 -17.83 10.25 33.27
N PRO A 183 -18.05 9.61 34.44
CA PRO A 183 -17.01 8.84 35.11
C PRO A 183 -16.37 7.79 34.17
N GLY A 184 -15.03 7.75 34.19
CA GLY A 184 -14.23 6.85 33.34
C GLY A 184 -14.21 7.22 31.84
N GLN A 185 -14.77 8.37 31.45
CA GLN A 185 -14.77 8.86 30.08
C GLN A 185 -14.16 10.27 30.05
N PRO A 186 -12.94 10.47 29.52
CA PRO A 186 -12.30 11.78 29.59
C PRO A 186 -12.91 12.85 28.65
N LEU A 187 -13.59 12.45 27.57
CA LEU A 187 -14.11 13.40 26.59
C LEU A 187 -15.41 14.07 27.06
N ARG A 188 -15.61 15.34 26.67
CA ARG A 188 -16.92 16.02 26.71
C ARG A 188 -17.79 15.51 25.54
N LEU A 189 -18.27 14.27 25.65
CA LEU A 189 -19.00 13.59 24.58
C LEU A 189 -20.31 14.29 24.21
N ARG A 190 -21.00 14.90 25.18
CA ARG A 190 -22.23 15.67 24.93
C ARG A 190 -21.96 16.91 24.09
N LEU A 191 -20.86 17.62 24.34
CA LEU A 191 -20.39 18.71 23.48
C LEU A 191 -20.03 18.22 22.07
N LEU A 192 -19.30 17.10 21.95
CA LEU A 192 -18.95 16.54 20.64
C LEU A 192 -20.22 16.15 19.85
N LYS A 193 -21.18 15.48 20.50
CA LYS A 193 -22.50 15.16 19.92
C LYS A 193 -23.20 16.40 19.41
N PHE A 194 -23.23 17.46 20.21
CA PHE A 194 -23.84 18.73 19.83
C PHE A 194 -23.18 19.33 18.58
N LEU A 195 -21.85 19.36 18.51
CA LEU A 195 -21.13 19.84 17.32
C LEU A 195 -21.39 18.98 16.08
N LEU A 196 -21.40 17.65 16.24
CA LEU A 196 -21.73 16.71 15.16
C LEU A 196 -23.15 16.94 14.62
N GLN A 197 -24.12 17.21 15.50
CA GLN A 197 -25.49 17.55 15.08
C GLN A 197 -25.54 18.88 14.31
N LYS A 198 -24.74 19.88 14.70
CA LYS A 198 -24.67 21.17 13.97
C LYS A 198 -24.12 21.01 12.55
N ILE A 199 -23.18 20.09 12.35
CA ILE A 199 -22.66 19.76 11.01
C ILE A 199 -23.44 18.63 10.32
N GLN A 200 -24.57 18.20 10.88
CA GLN A 200 -25.45 17.15 10.35
C GLN A 200 -24.73 15.80 10.12
N ASP A 201 -23.79 15.46 11.01
CA ASP A 201 -23.05 14.21 10.94
C ASP A 201 -23.88 13.02 11.46
N SER A 202 -23.91 11.92 10.71
CA SER A 202 -24.63 10.70 11.08
C SER A 202 -24.05 9.96 12.28
N GLU A 203 -22.82 10.29 12.72
CA GLU A 203 -22.18 9.67 13.89
C GLU A 203 -22.52 10.38 15.22
N ALA A 204 -23.42 11.36 15.25
CA ALA A 204 -23.78 12.04 16.50
C ALA A 204 -24.23 11.06 17.62
N SER A 205 -24.96 9.99 17.28
CA SER A 205 -25.44 8.98 18.22
C SER A 205 -24.32 8.05 18.76
N LEU A 206 -23.15 8.02 18.12
CA LEU A 206 -21.99 7.28 18.64
C LEU A 206 -21.57 7.77 20.03
N CYS A 207 -21.71 9.08 20.28
CA CYS A 207 -21.33 9.69 21.56
C CYS A 207 -22.13 9.08 22.73
N ASP A 208 -23.40 8.73 22.53
CA ASP A 208 -24.22 8.09 23.56
C ASP A 208 -23.72 6.67 23.88
N GLN A 209 -23.28 5.93 22.85
CA GLN A 209 -22.68 4.59 23.01
C GLN A 209 -21.34 4.69 23.75
N LEU A 210 -20.52 5.70 23.44
CA LEU A 210 -19.23 5.92 24.10
C LEU A 210 -19.39 6.37 25.58
N GLU A 211 -20.47 7.08 25.89
CA GLU A 211 -20.79 7.51 27.26
C GLU A 211 -21.33 6.35 28.10
N SER A 212 -22.18 5.48 27.54
CA SER A 212 -22.77 4.33 28.24
C SER A 212 -21.86 3.10 28.30
N GLY A 213 -21.02 2.91 27.27
CA GLY A 213 -20.14 1.76 27.08
C GLY A 213 -20.50 0.99 25.81
N VAL A 214 -19.49 0.66 25.01
CA VAL A 214 -19.67 0.00 23.71
C VAL A 214 -19.68 -1.53 23.83
N SER A 215 -20.41 -2.18 22.91
CA SER A 215 -20.40 -3.64 22.77
C SER A 215 -19.20 -4.12 21.94
N LEU A 216 -18.69 -5.30 22.23
CA LEU A 216 -17.65 -6.02 21.50
C LEU A 216 -18.21 -6.79 20.29
N GLY A 217 -19.55 -6.79 20.12
CA GLY A 217 -20.22 -7.49 19.02
C GLY A 217 -20.19 -9.01 19.15
N VAL A 218 -20.10 -9.53 20.37
CA VAL A 218 -20.14 -10.97 20.67
C VAL A 218 -21.59 -11.36 20.95
N GLY A 219 -22.20 -12.10 20.02
CA GLY A 219 -23.61 -12.50 20.13
C GLY A 219 -24.63 -11.37 19.97
N ALA A 220 -24.16 -10.14 19.74
CA ALA A 220 -24.98 -8.95 19.48
C ALA A 220 -24.59 -8.33 18.13
N SER A 221 -25.59 -7.86 17.38
CA SER A 221 -25.35 -7.15 16.12
C SER A 221 -24.90 -5.72 16.40
N LEU A 222 -23.82 -5.29 15.75
CA LEU A 222 -23.36 -3.90 15.79
C LEU A 222 -23.94 -3.13 14.61
N GLU A 223 -24.47 -1.94 14.88
CA GLU A 223 -25.00 -1.07 13.83
C GLU A 223 -23.85 -0.56 12.92
N PRO A 224 -23.97 -0.73 11.58
CA PRO A 224 -22.97 -0.23 10.65
C PRO A 224 -22.93 1.29 10.62
N SER A 225 -21.73 1.85 10.55
CA SER A 225 -21.52 3.25 10.20
C SER A 225 -21.86 3.50 8.73
N LEU A 226 -22.44 4.67 8.44
CA LEU A 226 -22.67 5.15 7.06
C LEU A 226 -21.42 5.71 6.38
N HIS A 227 -20.32 5.88 7.13
CA HIS A 227 -19.08 6.46 6.61
C HIS A 227 -18.09 5.42 6.09
N TRP A 228 -18.39 4.13 6.17
CA TRP A 228 -17.53 3.06 5.67
C TRP A 228 -18.32 1.96 4.97
N PRO A 229 -17.74 1.29 3.95
CA PRO A 229 -18.37 0.14 3.29
C PRO A 229 -18.73 -0.96 4.30
N LYS A 230 -19.86 -1.64 4.07
CA LYS A 230 -20.25 -2.81 4.88
C LYS A 230 -19.34 -3.99 4.57
N ARG A 231 -19.10 -4.84 5.57
CA ARG A 231 -18.43 -6.13 5.37
C ARG A 231 -19.43 -7.19 4.90
N ASP A 232 -18.92 -8.16 4.16
CA ASP A 232 -19.64 -9.41 3.92
C ASP A 232 -19.79 -10.20 5.23
N SER A 233 -20.81 -11.04 5.30
CA SER A 233 -21.08 -11.85 6.50
C SER A 233 -19.95 -12.85 6.75
N GLU A 234 -19.30 -12.77 7.92
CA GLU A 234 -18.29 -13.73 8.37
C GLU A 234 -18.96 -14.90 9.13
N LEU A 235 -18.41 -16.12 8.99
CA LEU A 235 -18.86 -17.29 9.74
C LEU A 235 -18.47 -17.13 11.22
N VAL A 236 -19.47 -17.04 12.09
CA VAL A 236 -19.26 -16.91 13.55
C VAL A 236 -19.05 -18.29 14.16
N ILE A 237 -17.97 -18.45 14.92
CA ILE A 237 -17.74 -19.62 15.77
C ILE A 237 -18.05 -19.21 17.22
N PRO A 238 -19.12 -19.73 17.86
CA PRO A 238 -19.64 -19.16 19.12
C PRO A 238 -18.91 -19.58 20.41
N ALA A 239 -17.86 -20.39 20.35
CA ALA A 239 -17.26 -20.95 21.56
C ALA A 239 -16.34 -19.92 22.24
N LEU A 240 -16.74 -19.44 23.41
CA LEU A 240 -15.89 -18.68 24.31
C LEU A 240 -15.09 -19.65 25.20
N HIS A 241 -13.83 -19.31 25.47
CA HIS A 241 -12.92 -20.17 26.20
C HIS A 241 -12.25 -19.44 27.38
N LEU A 242 -11.88 -20.23 28.39
CA LEU A 242 -11.13 -19.78 29.55
C LEU A 242 -9.68 -20.24 29.40
N CYS A 243 -8.81 -19.38 28.90
CA CYS A 243 -7.40 -19.69 28.65
C CYS A 243 -6.50 -19.11 29.75
N GLU A 244 -6.31 -19.86 30.84
CA GLU A 244 -5.47 -19.41 31.95
C GLU A 244 -3.99 -19.21 31.56
N GLY A 245 -3.34 -18.35 32.35
CA GLY A 245 -1.94 -17.99 32.23
C GLY A 245 -1.67 -16.87 31.23
N ALA A 246 -0.38 -16.55 31.09
CA ALA A 246 0.10 -15.53 30.16
C ALA A 246 1.01 -16.14 29.09
N TRP A 247 1.19 -15.40 28.00
CA TRP A 247 2.18 -15.75 27.00
C TRP A 247 3.59 -15.60 27.56
N LYS A 248 4.52 -16.40 27.01
CA LYS A 248 5.93 -16.37 27.42
C LYS A 248 6.53 -14.97 27.41
N SER A 249 6.10 -14.10 26.50
CA SER A 249 6.58 -12.72 26.41
C SER A 249 6.24 -11.87 27.64
N ALA A 250 5.11 -12.11 28.31
CA ALA A 250 4.77 -11.46 29.57
C ALA A 250 5.44 -12.17 30.76
N GLU A 251 5.45 -13.51 30.77
CA GLU A 251 6.06 -14.27 31.87
C GLU A 251 7.56 -14.04 32.03
N SER A 252 8.26 -13.77 30.92
CA SER A 252 9.71 -13.50 30.93
C SER A 252 10.07 -12.12 31.50
N GLU A 253 9.12 -11.17 31.54
CA GLU A 253 9.37 -9.76 31.88
C GLU A 253 8.40 -9.25 32.95
N PRO A 254 8.35 -9.90 34.13
CA PRO A 254 7.27 -9.68 35.09
C PRO A 254 7.27 -8.31 35.74
N ASP A 255 8.44 -7.69 35.92
CA ASP A 255 8.55 -6.38 36.56
C ASP A 255 7.93 -5.29 35.66
N ILE A 256 8.19 -5.37 34.36
CA ILE A 256 7.59 -4.46 33.36
C ILE A 256 6.08 -4.67 33.33
N VAL A 257 5.62 -5.92 33.29
CA VAL A 257 4.18 -6.24 33.29
C VAL A 257 3.51 -5.70 34.55
N HIS A 258 4.12 -5.90 35.71
CA HIS A 258 3.59 -5.39 36.99
C HIS A 258 3.44 -3.88 36.97
N THR A 259 4.47 -3.13 36.57
CA THR A 259 4.39 -1.65 36.48
C THR A 259 3.25 -1.21 35.56
N LEU A 260 3.08 -1.85 34.41
CA LEU A 260 2.01 -1.52 33.47
C LEU A 260 0.62 -1.86 34.03
N LEU A 261 0.45 -2.99 34.72
CA LEU A 261 -0.83 -3.35 35.34
C LEU A 261 -1.21 -2.35 36.45
N GLU A 262 -0.25 -1.95 37.28
CA GLU A 262 -0.48 -0.93 38.32
C GLU A 262 -0.84 0.44 37.71
N GLU A 263 -0.28 0.79 36.55
CA GLU A 263 -0.74 1.96 35.79
C GLU A 263 -2.19 1.80 35.30
N GLU A 264 -2.55 0.67 34.71
CA GLU A 264 -3.91 0.44 34.20
C GLU A 264 -4.95 0.37 35.33
N LEU A 265 -4.60 -0.16 36.51
CA LEU A 265 -5.44 -0.15 37.71
C LEU A 265 -5.66 1.27 38.24
N ARG A 266 -4.59 2.08 38.33
CA ARG A 266 -4.67 3.47 38.80
C ARG A 266 -5.56 4.34 37.90
N GLU A 267 -5.52 4.07 36.60
CA GLU A 267 -6.36 4.74 35.60
C GLU A 267 -7.78 4.14 35.51
N SER A 268 -8.08 3.11 36.32
CA SER A 268 -9.35 2.36 36.31
C SER A 268 -9.70 1.73 34.97
N TRP A 269 -8.72 1.47 34.11
CA TRP A 269 -8.92 0.79 32.82
C TRP A 269 -9.14 -0.70 32.97
N ILE A 270 -8.65 -1.27 34.07
CA ILE A 270 -8.89 -2.65 34.48
C ILE A 270 -9.35 -2.69 35.93
N THR A 271 -10.07 -3.74 36.29
CA THR A 271 -10.46 -4.06 37.66
C THR A 271 -9.89 -5.42 38.03
N GLU A 272 -9.29 -5.52 39.21
CA GLU A 272 -8.78 -6.78 39.76
C GLU A 272 -9.86 -7.52 40.55
N TYR A 273 -9.85 -8.84 40.43
CA TYR A 273 -10.73 -9.77 41.13
C TYR A 273 -9.91 -10.80 41.91
N ALA A 274 -10.46 -11.30 43.01
CA ALA A 274 -9.78 -12.28 43.86
C ALA A 274 -9.72 -13.66 43.19
N SER A 275 -10.69 -13.98 42.34
CA SER A 275 -10.75 -15.27 41.64
C SER A 275 -11.53 -15.21 40.33
N LEU A 276 -11.34 -16.22 39.48
CA LEU A 276 -12.16 -16.40 38.28
C LEU A 276 -13.63 -16.67 38.62
N GLU A 277 -13.91 -17.38 39.72
CA GLU A 277 -15.27 -17.68 40.19
C GLU A 277 -16.04 -16.39 40.50
N GLU A 278 -15.38 -15.40 41.11
CA GLU A 278 -15.97 -14.09 41.38
C GLU A 278 -16.39 -13.39 40.08
N ILE A 279 -15.55 -13.42 39.05
CA ILE A 279 -15.89 -12.88 37.71
C ILE A 279 -17.08 -13.64 37.11
N GLN A 280 -17.11 -14.97 37.23
CA GLN A 280 -18.21 -15.79 36.70
C GLN A 280 -19.54 -15.56 37.43
N ASN A 281 -19.50 -15.18 38.70
CA ASN A 281 -20.69 -14.83 39.47
C ASN A 281 -21.21 -13.42 39.14
N GLU A 282 -20.32 -12.48 38.81
CA GLU A 282 -20.71 -11.10 38.48
C GLU A 282 -21.17 -10.91 37.03
N PHE A 283 -20.55 -11.60 36.07
CA PHE A 283 -20.79 -11.36 34.64
C PHE A 283 -21.55 -12.50 33.96
N PRO A 284 -22.51 -12.17 33.07
CA PRO A 284 -23.32 -13.19 32.38
C PRO A 284 -22.52 -14.01 31.36
N GLN A 285 -21.44 -13.45 30.82
CA GLN A 285 -20.54 -14.12 29.89
C GLN A 285 -19.10 -13.77 30.25
N VAL A 286 -18.23 -14.79 30.26
CA VAL A 286 -16.83 -14.65 30.62
C VAL A 286 -15.98 -15.34 29.57
N ALA A 287 -14.92 -14.65 29.13
CA ALA A 287 -13.89 -15.20 28.28
C ALA A 287 -12.53 -14.77 28.82
N LEU A 288 -11.62 -15.72 29.03
CA LEU A 288 -10.30 -15.44 29.60
C LEU A 288 -9.25 -15.55 28.51
N GLY A 289 -8.74 -14.41 28.07
CA GLY A 289 -7.63 -14.31 27.11
C GLY A 289 -6.26 -14.43 27.79
N ARG A 290 -5.22 -14.57 26.97
CA ARG A 290 -3.83 -14.63 27.46
C ARG A 290 -3.15 -13.28 27.37
N LEU A 291 -2.54 -12.84 28.47
CA LEU A 291 -1.77 -11.60 28.50
C LEU A 291 -0.43 -11.80 27.79
N GLY A 292 -0.06 -10.87 26.91
CA GLY A 292 1.25 -10.79 26.29
C GLY A 292 1.87 -9.41 26.51
N LEU A 293 3.20 -9.37 26.47
CA LEU A 293 3.96 -8.12 26.44
C LEU A 293 4.58 -7.95 25.05
N VAL A 294 4.42 -6.76 24.47
CA VAL A 294 5.09 -6.37 23.23
C VAL A 294 6.21 -5.39 23.56
N LEU A 295 7.43 -5.84 23.28
CA LEU A 295 8.65 -5.03 23.33
C LEU A 295 9.10 -4.78 21.90
N ALA A 296 9.09 -3.52 21.48
CA ALA A 296 9.58 -3.11 20.18
C ALA A 296 10.62 -2.01 20.37
N GLU A 297 11.74 -2.14 19.66
CA GLU A 297 12.84 -1.17 19.70
C GLU A 297 12.33 0.25 19.40
N GLY A 298 12.69 1.21 20.25
CA GLY A 298 12.26 2.60 20.14
C GLY A 298 10.78 2.86 20.48
N ARG A 299 10.05 1.88 21.03
CA ARG A 299 8.65 2.04 21.45
C ARG A 299 8.48 1.66 22.92
N SER A 300 7.59 2.38 23.61
CA SER A 300 7.20 2.03 24.98
C SER A 300 6.58 0.62 25.02
N PRO A 301 6.89 -0.19 26.05
CA PRO A 301 6.27 -1.49 26.27
C PRO A 301 4.74 -1.41 26.28
N ARG A 302 4.07 -2.45 25.76
CA ARG A 302 2.60 -2.51 25.72
C ARG A 302 2.08 -3.87 26.14
N LEU A 303 1.09 -3.86 27.03
CA LEU A 303 0.26 -5.03 27.31
C LEU A 303 -0.69 -5.29 26.14
N VAL A 304 -0.84 -6.55 25.78
CA VAL A 304 -1.78 -7.01 24.76
C VAL A 304 -2.54 -8.20 25.33
N VAL A 305 -3.86 -8.13 25.34
CA VAL A 305 -4.69 -9.28 25.69
C VAL A 305 -5.02 -10.00 24.40
N ASP A 306 -4.52 -11.23 24.26
CA ASP A 306 -4.86 -12.07 23.14
C ASP A 306 -6.26 -12.65 23.34
N SER A 307 -7.25 -11.99 22.76
CA SER A 307 -8.65 -12.40 22.74
C SER A 307 -8.98 -13.37 21.61
N SER A 308 -7.99 -13.77 20.79
CA SER A 308 -8.21 -14.77 19.74
C SER A 308 -8.27 -16.18 20.33
N VAL A 309 -7.46 -16.48 21.34
CA VAL A 309 -7.47 -17.78 22.02
C VAL A 309 -8.73 -18.01 22.85
N SER A 310 -9.35 -16.94 23.36
CA SER A 310 -10.59 -17.02 24.12
C SER A 310 -11.85 -17.09 23.25
N GLY A 311 -11.71 -17.06 21.92
CA GLY A 311 -12.81 -17.11 20.96
C GLY A 311 -13.51 -15.78 20.68
N VAL A 312 -13.24 -14.74 21.48
CA VAL A 312 -13.88 -13.41 21.36
C VAL A 312 -13.67 -12.79 19.99
N THR A 313 -12.44 -12.83 19.46
CA THR A 313 -12.12 -12.29 18.13
C THR A 313 -12.93 -12.96 17.01
N SER A 314 -13.12 -14.28 17.07
CA SER A 314 -13.94 -15.03 16.11
C SER A 314 -15.44 -14.87 16.33
N SER A 315 -15.86 -14.50 17.54
CA SER A 315 -17.27 -14.24 17.87
C SER A 315 -17.69 -12.78 17.65
N SER A 316 -16.74 -11.84 17.54
CA SER A 316 -16.98 -10.43 17.25
C SER A 316 -17.28 -10.17 15.77
N VAL A 317 -18.49 -9.69 15.47
CA VAL A 317 -18.90 -9.32 14.10
C VAL A 317 -18.75 -7.82 13.89
N ILE A 318 -17.75 -7.40 13.11
CA ILE A 318 -17.52 -5.99 12.78
C ILE A 318 -18.20 -5.64 11.44
N PRO A 319 -19.13 -4.67 11.41
CA PRO A 319 -20.02 -4.49 10.27
C PRO A 319 -19.41 -3.66 9.13
N ASN A 320 -18.30 -2.95 9.32
CA ASN A 320 -17.66 -2.11 8.29
C ASN A 320 -16.20 -2.47 7.97
N HIS A 321 -15.78 -2.18 6.74
CA HIS A 321 -14.38 -2.11 6.32
C HIS A 321 -13.85 -0.67 6.47
N VAL A 322 -13.09 -0.42 7.53
CA VAL A 322 -12.41 0.87 7.73
C VAL A 322 -11.18 0.95 6.82
N SER A 323 -11.08 2.04 6.08
CA SER A 323 -9.92 2.39 5.26
C SER A 323 -9.14 3.51 5.93
N ASN A 324 -7.85 3.29 6.19
CA ASN A 324 -6.95 4.32 6.68
C ASN A 324 -6.19 4.96 5.51
N PRO A 325 -5.85 6.25 5.59
CA PRO A 325 -5.05 6.94 4.60
C PRO A 325 -3.65 6.34 4.51
N ARG A 326 -3.04 6.45 3.33
CA ARG A 326 -1.68 6.00 3.05
C ARG A 326 -0.85 7.17 2.53
N ILE A 327 0.43 6.92 2.29
CA ILE A 327 1.32 7.95 1.75
C ILE A 327 0.95 8.33 0.31
N GLU A 328 0.31 7.41 -0.42
CA GLU A 328 -0.26 7.70 -1.74
C GLU A 328 -1.35 8.76 -1.67
N ASP A 329 -2.15 8.80 -0.59
CA ASP A 329 -3.19 9.81 -0.39
C ASP A 329 -2.59 11.19 -0.13
N VAL A 330 -1.50 11.26 0.64
CA VAL A 330 -0.74 12.51 0.81
C VAL A 330 -0.15 12.97 -0.53
N SER A 331 0.38 12.04 -1.32
CA SER A 331 0.93 12.33 -2.65
C SER A 331 -0.16 12.81 -3.62
N GLY A 332 -1.38 12.26 -3.52
CA GLY A 332 -2.55 12.67 -4.30
C GLY A 332 -2.94 14.12 -4.05
N CYS A 333 -2.62 14.69 -2.89
CA CYS A 333 -2.84 16.10 -2.57
C CYS A 333 -1.70 17.04 -2.97
N ALA A 334 -0.61 16.55 -3.57
CA ALA A 334 0.52 17.41 -3.90
C ALA A 334 0.24 18.33 -5.11
N PRO A 335 0.78 19.55 -5.15
CA PRO A 335 0.62 20.47 -6.27
C PRO A 335 1.45 20.03 -7.48
N SER A 336 1.13 20.58 -8.65
CA SER A 336 1.95 20.39 -9.87
C SER A 336 3.16 21.33 -9.98
N PHE A 337 3.32 22.22 -8.99
CA PHE A 337 4.29 23.30 -8.95
C PHE A 337 4.78 23.52 -7.52
N VAL A 338 5.75 24.43 -7.33
CA VAL A 338 6.12 24.90 -6.01
C VAL A 338 5.29 26.16 -5.73
N PRO A 339 4.34 26.13 -4.77
CA PRO A 339 3.56 27.31 -4.43
C PRO A 339 4.45 28.46 -3.97
N SER A 340 4.04 29.70 -4.30
CA SER A 340 4.77 30.91 -3.87
C SER A 340 4.71 31.11 -2.35
N ASP A 341 3.59 30.75 -1.72
CA ASP A 341 3.43 30.71 -0.27
C ASP A 341 3.82 29.30 0.23
N PRO A 342 4.87 29.16 1.04
CA PRO A 342 5.34 27.85 1.52
C PRO A 342 4.29 27.17 2.39
N TRP A 343 4.36 25.84 2.47
CA TRP A 343 3.48 25.03 3.31
C TRP A 343 4.28 24.36 4.43
N VAL A 344 3.64 24.19 5.58
CA VAL A 344 4.19 23.50 6.75
C VAL A 344 3.28 22.36 7.15
N GLY A 345 3.86 21.31 7.72
CA GLY A 345 3.12 20.21 8.29
C GLY A 345 2.86 20.41 9.78
N ALA A 346 1.80 19.80 10.30
CA ALA A 346 1.56 19.64 11.73
C ALA A 346 1.11 18.21 12.04
N SER A 347 1.48 17.68 13.21
CA SER A 347 1.05 16.35 13.68
C SER A 347 0.45 16.41 15.08
N ILE A 348 -0.58 15.60 15.33
CA ILE A 348 -1.20 15.42 16.65
C ILE A 348 -1.46 13.93 16.88
N ASP A 349 -0.96 13.40 18.00
CA ASP A 349 -1.13 12.00 18.42
C ASP A 349 -2.05 11.91 19.64
N VAL A 350 -2.99 10.97 19.65
CA VAL A 350 -3.90 10.74 20.78
C VAL A 350 -3.31 9.77 21.79
N LYS A 351 -3.35 10.15 23.07
CA LYS A 351 -2.82 9.35 24.17
C LYS A 351 -3.73 8.17 24.49
N LYS A 352 -3.25 6.95 24.22
CA LYS A 352 -3.92 5.68 24.60
C LYS A 352 -5.36 5.61 24.06
N ALA A 353 -5.52 5.87 22.76
CA ALA A 353 -6.80 5.99 22.06
C ALA A 353 -7.85 4.93 22.42
N HIS A 354 -7.51 3.64 22.39
CA HIS A 354 -8.47 2.57 22.68
C HIS A 354 -9.02 2.63 24.12
N ARG A 355 -8.17 3.00 25.08
CA ARG A 355 -8.55 3.12 26.49
C ARG A 355 -9.50 4.30 26.77
N ARG A 356 -9.83 5.12 25.75
CA ARG A 356 -10.82 6.21 25.84
C ARG A 356 -12.25 5.75 25.59
N MET A 357 -12.45 4.47 25.28
CA MET A 357 -13.77 3.91 24.98
C MET A 357 -14.11 2.86 26.02
N LYS A 358 -15.16 3.12 26.80
CA LYS A 358 -15.66 2.20 27.83
C LYS A 358 -16.32 0.98 27.18
N ILE A 359 -16.21 -0.17 27.82
CA ILE A 359 -16.95 -1.37 27.43
C ILE A 359 -18.27 -1.39 28.20
N ALA A 360 -19.34 -1.82 27.52
CA ALA A 360 -20.64 -2.06 28.13
C ALA A 360 -20.49 -2.92 29.39
N PRO A 361 -21.08 -2.55 30.55
CA PRO A 361 -20.78 -3.21 31.82
C PRO A 361 -20.87 -4.73 31.79
N HIS A 362 -21.89 -5.28 31.14
CA HIS A 362 -22.13 -6.73 31.08
C HIS A 362 -21.17 -7.51 30.16
N GLU A 363 -20.37 -6.82 29.33
CA GLU A 363 -19.44 -7.45 28.37
C GLU A 363 -17.96 -7.33 28.79
N ARG A 364 -17.67 -6.65 29.90
CA ARG A 364 -16.27 -6.37 30.31
C ARG A 364 -15.46 -7.65 30.52
N ALA A 365 -16.08 -8.69 31.07
CA ALA A 365 -15.44 -9.99 31.32
C ALA A 365 -15.17 -10.82 30.05
N LEU A 366 -15.59 -10.36 28.86
CA LEU A 366 -15.17 -10.96 27.59
C LEU A 366 -13.71 -10.61 27.26
N LEU A 367 -13.13 -9.57 27.86
CA LEU A 367 -11.72 -9.23 27.73
C LEU A 367 -10.97 -9.41 29.05
N ALA A 368 -11.38 -10.42 29.83
CA ALA A 368 -10.69 -10.80 31.04
C ALA A 368 -9.35 -11.49 30.73
N PHE A 369 -8.40 -11.38 31.65
CA PHE A 369 -7.10 -12.07 31.56
C PHE A 369 -6.56 -12.35 32.97
N SER A 370 -5.54 -13.21 33.04
CA SER A 370 -4.85 -13.52 34.28
C SER A 370 -3.34 -13.29 34.15
N PHE A 371 -2.69 -12.96 35.26
CA PHE A 371 -1.24 -12.90 35.35
C PHE A 371 -0.79 -13.28 36.75
N ARG A 372 0.02 -14.35 36.86
CA ARG A 372 0.61 -14.83 38.12
C ARG A 372 -0.40 -14.97 39.28
N GLY A 373 -1.55 -15.57 39.00
CA GLY A 373 -2.59 -15.84 40.00
C GLY A 373 -3.52 -14.66 40.31
N ARG A 374 -3.32 -13.50 39.67
CA ARG A 374 -4.23 -12.35 39.72
C ARG A 374 -5.15 -12.37 38.49
N TYR A 375 -6.42 -11.98 38.67
CA TYR A 375 -7.44 -11.96 37.62
C TYR A 375 -7.91 -10.53 37.37
N PHE A 376 -8.06 -10.16 36.11
CA PHE A 376 -8.40 -8.81 35.71
C PHE A 376 -9.50 -8.79 34.65
N VAL A 377 -10.36 -7.78 34.74
CA VAL A 377 -11.40 -7.47 33.75
C VAL A 377 -11.11 -6.10 33.14
N SER A 378 -11.33 -5.95 31.82
CA SER A 378 -11.12 -4.67 31.14
C SER A 378 -12.37 -3.78 31.20
N ASN A 379 -12.26 -2.58 31.77
CA ASN A 379 -13.34 -1.58 31.81
C ASN A 379 -13.44 -0.77 30.51
N CYS A 380 -12.33 -0.66 29.78
CA CYS A 380 -12.20 0.06 28.51
C CYS A 380 -11.59 -0.85 27.45
N LEU A 381 -11.86 -0.54 26.18
CA LEU A 381 -11.30 -1.25 25.04
C LEU A 381 -9.77 -1.30 25.11
N ASN A 382 -9.21 -2.48 24.89
CA ASN A 382 -7.77 -2.75 24.97
C ASN A 382 -7.14 -2.90 23.57
N PHE A 383 -5.83 -3.14 23.53
CA PHE A 383 -5.16 -3.60 22.30
C PHE A 383 -5.41 -5.10 22.13
N GLY A 384 -5.86 -5.51 20.94
CA GLY A 384 -6.08 -6.91 20.58
C GLY A 384 -7.51 -7.21 20.11
N ALA A 385 -8.51 -6.53 20.67
CA ALA A 385 -9.90 -6.74 20.28
C ALA A 385 -10.26 -6.05 18.95
N ARG A 386 -11.07 -6.73 18.11
CA ARG A 386 -11.52 -6.20 16.81
C ARG A 386 -12.33 -4.91 16.95
N ALA A 387 -13.22 -4.88 17.95
CA ALA A 387 -14.08 -3.73 18.22
C ALA A 387 -13.28 -2.45 18.54
N SER A 388 -12.12 -2.59 19.19
CA SER A 388 -11.29 -1.44 19.60
C SER A 388 -10.91 -0.55 18.42
N SER A 389 -10.36 -1.14 17.35
CA SER A 389 -9.98 -0.38 16.15
C SER A 389 -11.17 0.22 15.41
N TRP A 390 -12.32 -0.47 15.43
CA TRP A 390 -13.51 -0.03 14.71
C TRP A 390 -14.18 1.18 15.39
N TYR A 391 -14.42 1.11 16.71
CA TYR A 391 -14.97 2.25 17.44
C TYR A 391 -14.03 3.44 17.45
N TRP A 392 -12.72 3.21 17.55
CA TRP A 392 -11.76 4.30 17.48
C TRP A 392 -11.79 5.00 16.12
N ALA A 393 -11.82 4.25 15.02
CA ALA A 393 -11.91 4.83 13.69
C ALA A 393 -13.16 5.70 13.51
N ARG A 394 -14.31 5.27 14.07
CA ARG A 394 -15.55 6.05 14.03
C ARG A 394 -15.42 7.35 14.82
N LEU A 395 -14.89 7.30 16.04
CA LEU A 395 -14.68 8.49 16.88
C LEU A 395 -13.65 9.45 16.27
N ALA A 396 -12.50 8.92 15.84
CA ALA A 396 -11.45 9.70 15.18
C ALA A 396 -11.97 10.35 13.90
N GLY A 397 -12.73 9.62 13.07
CA GLY A 397 -13.37 10.14 11.87
C GLY A 397 -14.39 11.24 12.18
N ALA A 398 -15.20 11.10 13.22
CA ALA A 398 -16.15 12.12 13.66
C ALA A 398 -15.44 13.42 14.10
N ILE A 399 -14.39 13.31 14.93
CA ILE A 399 -13.56 14.46 15.34
C ILE A 399 -12.87 15.09 14.13
N HIS A 400 -12.38 14.26 13.20
CA HIS A 400 -11.71 14.69 11.97
C HIS A 400 -12.65 15.50 11.06
N ARG A 401 -13.89 15.06 10.87
CA ARG A 401 -14.89 15.81 10.09
C ARG A 401 -15.25 17.13 10.76
N VAL A 402 -15.48 17.18 12.08
CA VAL A 402 -15.69 18.46 12.79
C VAL A 402 -14.46 19.37 12.67
N THR A 403 -13.25 18.79 12.65
CA THR A 403 -12.00 19.54 12.44
C THR A 403 -11.96 20.23 11.08
N HIS A 404 -12.38 19.55 10.02
CA HIS A 404 -12.49 20.17 8.70
C HIS A 404 -13.43 21.39 8.71
N PHE A 405 -14.59 21.29 9.38
CA PHE A 405 -15.55 22.39 9.47
C PHE A 405 -15.07 23.54 10.37
N ILE A 406 -14.32 23.28 11.44
CA ILE A 406 -13.80 24.36 12.29
C ILE A 406 -12.62 25.09 11.64
N ILE A 407 -11.82 24.40 10.83
CA ILE A 407 -10.75 25.05 10.06
C ILE A 407 -11.36 25.77 8.86
N PHE A 408 -12.11 25.06 8.01
CA PHE A 408 -12.82 25.49 6.77
C PHE A 408 -11.98 26.19 5.69
N LEU A 409 -10.91 26.87 6.07
CA LEU A 409 -9.94 27.56 5.23
C LEU A 409 -9.05 26.56 4.51
N LYS A 410 -8.19 27.02 3.59
CA LYS A 410 -7.34 26.12 2.78
C LYS A 410 -6.40 25.28 3.65
N HIS A 411 -6.58 23.96 3.63
CA HIS A 411 -5.75 23.02 4.40
C HIS A 411 -5.77 21.61 3.81
N PHE A 412 -4.89 20.77 4.36
CA PHE A 412 -4.97 19.32 4.25
C PHE A 412 -5.07 18.68 5.63
N LEU A 413 -5.78 17.57 5.76
CA LEU A 413 -5.89 16.81 7.00
C LEU A 413 -6.01 15.31 6.72
N TRP A 414 -5.29 14.49 7.48
CA TRP A 414 -5.38 13.04 7.47
C TRP A 414 -5.37 12.51 8.91
N VAL A 415 -6.00 11.38 9.15
CA VAL A 415 -5.91 10.61 10.41
C VAL A 415 -5.62 9.15 10.12
N TYR A 416 -4.48 8.67 10.60
CA TYR A 416 -4.14 7.24 10.59
C TYR A 416 -4.22 6.71 12.01
N VAL A 417 -5.31 6.01 12.32
CA VAL A 417 -5.55 5.48 13.68
C VAL A 417 -5.46 6.63 14.71
N ASP A 418 -4.42 6.69 15.53
CA ASP A 418 -4.21 7.67 16.59
C ASP A 418 -3.35 8.87 16.19
N ASP A 419 -2.85 8.91 14.95
CA ASP A 419 -1.87 9.87 14.44
C ASP A 419 -2.46 10.75 13.32
N TRP A 420 -2.73 12.02 13.62
CA TRP A 420 -3.17 13.02 12.65
C TRP A 420 -1.99 13.73 11.98
N LEU A 421 -2.16 14.03 10.69
CA LEU A 421 -1.29 14.88 9.89
C LEU A 421 -2.11 16.01 9.29
N ALA A 422 -1.60 17.23 9.33
CA ALA A 422 -2.17 18.37 8.63
C ALA A 422 -1.12 19.08 7.78
N GLY A 423 -1.57 19.70 6.69
CA GLY A 423 -0.77 20.61 5.86
C GLY A 423 -1.43 21.99 5.84
N PHE A 424 -0.68 23.04 6.18
CA PHE A 424 -1.16 24.42 6.20
C PHE A 424 -0.23 25.34 5.41
N ARG A 425 -0.78 26.42 4.86
CA ARG A 425 0.04 27.54 4.36
C ARG A 425 0.79 28.15 5.54
N LYS A 426 2.11 28.35 5.40
CA LYS A 426 2.98 28.84 6.47
C LYS A 426 2.50 30.19 7.02
N SER A 427 1.98 31.05 6.15
CA SER A 427 1.41 32.35 6.49
C SER A 427 0.19 32.30 7.42
N THR A 428 -0.65 31.27 7.33
CA THR A 428 -1.87 31.11 8.15
C THR A 428 -1.81 29.95 9.14
N ALA A 429 -0.74 29.16 9.11
CA ALA A 429 -0.58 27.96 9.92
C ALA A 429 -0.79 28.20 11.43
N PRO A 430 -0.27 29.29 12.05
CA PRO A 430 -0.50 29.53 13.48
C PRO A 430 -1.98 29.63 13.85
N LEU A 431 -2.80 30.23 12.99
CA LEU A 431 -4.24 30.30 13.22
C LEU A 431 -4.91 28.94 13.03
N HIS A 432 -4.64 28.27 11.90
CA HIS A 432 -5.32 27.01 11.56
C HIS A 432 -5.01 25.91 12.58
N VAL A 433 -3.75 25.76 12.98
CA VAL A 433 -3.36 24.78 14.02
C VAL A 433 -4.00 25.13 15.36
N SER A 434 -4.16 26.41 15.67
CA SER A 434 -4.79 26.84 16.92
C SER A 434 -6.29 26.57 16.93
N LEU A 435 -7.02 26.82 15.84
CA LEU A 435 -8.43 26.42 15.71
C LEU A 435 -8.61 24.92 15.93
N TRP A 436 -7.72 24.12 15.34
CA TRP A 436 -7.72 22.67 15.51
C TRP A 436 -7.43 22.27 16.96
N VAL A 437 -6.34 22.76 17.56
CA VAL A 437 -5.97 22.47 18.95
C VAL A 437 -7.08 22.93 19.91
N MET A 438 -7.69 24.08 19.67
CA MET A 438 -8.79 24.58 20.50
C MET A 438 -10.00 23.66 20.47
N LEU A 439 -10.38 23.13 19.29
CA LEU A 439 -11.44 22.12 19.20
C LEU A 439 -11.11 20.91 20.08
N LEU A 440 -9.87 20.39 19.98
CA LEU A 440 -9.46 19.20 20.73
C LEU A 440 -9.43 19.44 22.26
N LEU A 441 -8.98 20.61 22.69
CA LEU A 441 -9.00 21.04 24.10
C LEU A 441 -10.44 21.24 24.61
N CYS A 442 -11.31 21.85 23.80
CA CYS A 442 -12.72 22.05 24.14
C CYS A 442 -13.48 20.73 24.28
N ILE A 443 -13.22 19.72 23.44
CA ILE A 443 -13.82 18.37 23.62
C ILE A 443 -13.12 17.53 24.69
N ASN A 444 -12.03 18.05 25.28
CA ASN A 444 -11.18 17.36 26.26
C ASN A 444 -10.57 16.05 25.76
N LEU A 445 -10.06 16.04 24.52
CA LEU A 445 -9.39 14.88 23.95
C LEU A 445 -7.98 14.71 24.55
N PRO A 446 -7.62 13.54 25.12
CA PRO A 446 -6.28 13.32 25.66
C PRO A 446 -5.21 13.23 24.55
N ILE A 447 -4.33 14.24 24.48
CA ILE A 447 -3.27 14.34 23.47
C ILE A 447 -1.92 13.90 24.04
N SER A 448 -1.12 13.20 23.24
CA SER A 448 0.29 12.91 23.51
C SER A 448 1.15 14.10 23.08
N TRP A 449 1.16 15.18 23.86
CA TRP A 449 1.82 16.45 23.50
C TRP A 449 3.28 16.29 23.08
N SER A 450 4.02 15.35 23.70
CA SER A 450 5.43 15.07 23.39
C SER A 450 5.67 14.55 21.97
N LYS A 451 4.62 14.16 21.25
CA LYS A 451 4.64 13.70 19.86
C LYS A 451 3.99 14.69 18.89
N CYS A 452 3.38 15.75 19.40
CA CYS A 452 2.81 16.79 18.57
C CYS A 452 3.93 17.68 18.03
N SER A 453 3.79 18.12 16.79
CA SER A 453 4.79 19.00 16.18
C SER A 453 4.18 19.86 15.08
N ILE A 454 4.85 20.98 14.76
CA ILE A 454 4.58 21.78 13.58
C ILE A 454 5.93 22.23 12.99
N GLY A 455 6.09 22.11 11.67
CA GLY A 455 7.35 22.47 11.02
C GLY A 455 7.40 22.17 9.54
N ASP A 456 8.53 22.48 8.91
CA ASP A 456 8.77 22.28 7.48
C ASP A 456 8.92 20.79 7.11
N GLN A 457 9.19 19.94 8.10
CA GLN A 457 9.28 18.49 7.98
C GLN A 457 8.52 17.81 9.13
N ILE A 458 7.66 16.84 8.81
CA ILE A 458 6.91 16.03 9.76
C ILE A 458 7.15 14.55 9.50
N THR A 459 7.34 13.76 10.55
CA THR A 459 7.35 12.29 10.42
C THR A 459 5.96 11.75 10.70
N TRP A 460 5.32 11.14 9.70
CA TRP A 460 3.97 10.59 9.83
C TRP A 460 3.90 9.19 9.20
N ILE A 461 3.28 8.23 9.91
CA ILE A 461 3.29 6.79 9.57
C ILE A 461 4.68 6.25 9.18
N GLY A 462 5.72 6.90 9.71
CA GLY A 462 7.13 6.66 9.51
C GLY A 462 7.68 6.99 8.12
N TRP A 463 7.06 7.93 7.42
CA TRP A 463 7.66 8.71 6.32
C TRP A 463 8.01 10.09 6.84
N ARG A 464 9.12 10.68 6.39
CA ARG A 464 9.45 12.09 6.64
C ARG A 464 8.93 12.93 5.47
N ILE A 465 7.97 13.79 5.72
CA ILE A 465 7.24 14.56 4.70
C ILE A 465 7.65 16.02 4.82
N SER A 466 8.07 16.63 3.72
CA SER A 466 8.29 18.08 3.61
C SER A 466 7.19 18.70 2.76
N PHE A 467 6.36 19.54 3.37
CA PHE A 467 5.32 20.30 2.66
C PHE A 467 5.86 21.54 1.95
N ASP A 468 7.05 22.02 2.32
CA ASP A 468 7.70 23.14 1.63
C ASP A 468 8.24 22.69 0.26
N SER A 469 9.02 21.61 0.26
CA SER A 469 9.61 21.06 -0.97
C SER A 469 8.70 20.09 -1.72
N TRP A 470 7.62 19.63 -1.05
CA TRP A 470 6.73 18.56 -1.49
C TRP A 470 7.48 17.27 -1.80
N THR A 471 8.24 16.81 -0.81
CA THR A 471 9.03 15.58 -0.87
C THR A 471 8.71 14.66 0.30
N VAL A 472 8.89 13.36 0.08
CA VAL A 472 8.76 12.33 1.10
C VAL A 472 10.03 11.52 1.13
N GLU A 473 10.62 11.37 2.30
CA GLU A 473 11.84 10.62 2.54
C GLU A 473 11.57 9.43 3.45
N LEU A 474 12.26 8.32 3.19
CA LEU A 474 12.35 7.22 4.15
C LEU A 474 13.45 7.52 5.17
N PRO A 475 13.15 7.59 6.49
CA PRO A 475 14.18 7.84 7.50
C PRO A 475 15.33 6.82 7.43
N ALA A 476 16.58 7.28 7.59
CA ALA A 476 17.78 6.46 7.45
C ALA A 476 17.77 5.20 8.32
N GLU A 477 17.25 5.29 9.55
CA GLU A 477 17.11 4.15 10.46
C GLU A 477 16.23 3.03 9.87
N LYS A 478 15.14 3.39 9.18
CA LYS A 478 14.29 2.41 8.50
C LYS A 478 15.00 1.77 7.30
N ILE A 479 15.80 2.54 6.55
CA ILE A 479 16.60 2.02 5.44
C ILE A 479 17.58 0.98 5.96
N HIS A 480 18.39 1.33 6.97
CA HIS A 480 19.35 0.41 7.57
C HIS A 480 18.68 -0.86 8.07
N ARG A 481 17.54 -0.75 8.77
CA ARG A 481 16.81 -1.92 9.27
C ARG A 481 16.29 -2.83 8.14
N ILE A 482 15.96 -2.29 6.97
CA ILE A 482 15.58 -3.10 5.80
C ILE A 482 16.83 -3.74 5.19
N LEU A 483 17.92 -2.99 5.02
CA LEU A 483 19.19 -3.49 4.48
C LEU A 483 19.77 -4.62 5.34
N ASP A 484 19.75 -4.50 6.66
CA ASP A 484 20.21 -5.53 7.60
C ASP A 484 19.38 -6.81 7.48
N GLN A 485 18.05 -6.66 7.34
CA GLN A 485 17.17 -7.80 7.15
C GLN A 485 17.39 -8.48 5.79
N LEU A 486 17.57 -7.69 4.71
CA LEU A 486 17.92 -8.22 3.38
C LEU A 486 19.24 -9.00 3.45
N ALA A 487 20.28 -8.43 4.06
CA ALA A 487 21.58 -9.07 4.21
C ALA A 487 21.51 -10.37 5.03
N SER A 488 20.63 -10.43 6.03
CA SER A 488 20.39 -11.65 6.82
C SER A 488 19.72 -12.75 5.99
N VAL A 489 18.67 -12.40 5.23
CA VAL A 489 17.89 -13.33 4.39
C VAL A 489 18.74 -13.86 3.23
N CYS A 490 19.56 -13.02 2.58
CA CYS A 490 20.39 -13.42 1.44
C CYS A 490 21.46 -14.47 1.77
N LYS A 491 21.88 -14.61 3.03
CA LYS A 491 22.93 -15.56 3.45
C LYS A 491 22.46 -17.01 3.49
N GLN A 492 21.16 -17.26 3.34
CA GLN A 492 20.55 -18.57 3.58
C GLN A 492 19.85 -19.09 2.34
N MET A 493 19.97 -20.38 2.05
CA MET A 493 19.15 -21.03 1.01
C MET A 493 17.73 -21.37 1.48
N ARG A 494 17.53 -21.39 2.81
CA ARG A 494 16.25 -21.64 3.47
C ARG A 494 16.05 -20.62 4.57
N VAL A 495 14.91 -19.94 4.58
CA VAL A 495 14.59 -18.87 5.52
C VAL A 495 13.30 -19.17 6.24
N LYS A 496 13.11 -18.65 7.46
CA LYS A 496 11.83 -18.84 8.16
C LYS A 496 10.72 -18.08 7.42
N VAL A 497 9.52 -18.68 7.37
CA VAL A 497 8.37 -18.04 6.71
C VAL A 497 8.09 -16.65 7.27
N LYS A 498 8.16 -16.50 8.60
CA LYS A 498 7.97 -15.21 9.29
C LYS A 498 9.00 -14.14 8.90
N ASP A 499 10.25 -14.53 8.69
CA ASP A 499 11.31 -13.60 8.29
C ASP A 499 11.08 -13.13 6.84
N LEU A 500 10.64 -14.04 5.96
CA LEU A 500 10.30 -13.75 4.57
C LEU A 500 9.02 -12.89 4.45
N GLU A 501 7.96 -13.21 5.19
CA GLU A 501 6.74 -12.39 5.29
C GLU A 501 7.06 -10.99 5.80
N SER A 502 7.92 -10.89 6.82
CA SER A 502 8.34 -9.61 7.39
C SER A 502 9.06 -8.73 6.36
N ILE A 503 10.04 -9.26 5.61
CA ILE A 503 10.76 -8.46 4.62
C ILE A 503 9.85 -8.11 3.43
N ILE A 504 9.02 -9.04 2.95
CA ILE A 504 8.04 -8.77 1.89
C ILE A 504 7.08 -7.66 2.30
N GLY A 505 6.58 -7.68 3.54
CA GLY A 505 5.70 -6.65 4.07
C GLY A 505 6.35 -5.27 4.09
N ARG A 506 7.63 -5.17 4.49
CA ARG A 506 8.38 -3.90 4.48
C ARG A 506 8.63 -3.38 3.07
N LEU A 507 9.01 -4.25 2.14
CA LEU A 507 9.23 -3.88 0.75
C LEU A 507 7.91 -3.50 0.07
N LEU A 508 6.81 -4.20 0.36
CA LEU A 508 5.47 -3.84 -0.10
C LEU A 508 5.06 -2.45 0.40
N TRP A 509 5.27 -2.15 1.69
CA TRP A 509 5.02 -0.83 2.25
C TRP A 509 5.85 0.26 1.56
N LEU A 510 7.13 -0.01 1.28
CA LEU A 510 8.01 0.91 0.55
C LEU A 510 7.49 1.18 -0.88
N THR A 511 6.93 0.16 -1.55
CA THR A 511 6.34 0.31 -2.88
C THR A 511 5.01 1.09 -2.92
N GLY A 512 4.59 1.69 -1.80
CA GLY A 512 3.51 2.68 -1.80
C GLY A 512 3.86 3.88 -2.68
N LEU A 513 5.06 4.45 -2.49
CA LEU A 513 5.58 5.55 -3.33
C LEU A 513 6.25 5.03 -4.60
N TRP A 514 7.11 4.01 -4.48
CA TRP A 514 7.83 3.43 -5.61
C TRP A 514 7.07 2.26 -6.23
N ARG A 515 5.87 2.53 -6.76
CA ARG A 515 4.98 1.50 -7.34
C ARG A 515 5.66 0.67 -8.44
N LEU A 516 6.57 1.27 -9.19
CA LEU A 516 7.35 0.62 -10.24
C LEU A 516 8.25 -0.52 -9.73
N LEU A 517 8.52 -0.59 -8.42
CA LEU A 517 9.32 -1.64 -7.81
C LEU A 517 8.50 -2.84 -7.29
N ARG A 518 7.16 -2.75 -7.25
CA ARG A 518 6.27 -3.89 -6.88
C ARG A 518 6.58 -5.19 -7.64
N PRO A 519 6.93 -5.16 -8.93
CA PRO A 519 7.38 -6.34 -9.69
C PRO A 519 8.48 -7.16 -9.01
N LEU A 520 9.44 -6.50 -8.36
CA LEU A 520 10.56 -7.15 -7.69
C LEU A 520 10.12 -7.97 -6.45
N LEU A 521 8.86 -7.86 -6.03
CA LEU A 521 8.28 -8.70 -4.97
C LEU A 521 7.85 -10.08 -5.49
N GLN A 522 7.60 -10.25 -6.80
CA GLN A 522 7.08 -11.49 -7.36
C GLN A 522 7.95 -12.72 -7.01
N PRO A 523 9.29 -12.67 -7.18
CA PRO A 523 10.15 -13.81 -6.81
C PRO A 523 10.13 -14.13 -5.30
N LEU A 524 9.79 -13.16 -4.46
CA LEU A 524 9.69 -13.33 -3.02
C LEU A 524 8.34 -13.97 -2.62
N TYR A 525 7.24 -13.55 -3.24
CA TYR A 525 5.94 -14.22 -3.09
C TYR A 525 5.96 -15.66 -3.61
N ALA A 526 6.73 -15.93 -4.68
CA ALA A 526 6.96 -17.31 -5.14
C ALA A 526 7.71 -18.13 -4.07
N ALA A 527 8.75 -17.55 -3.44
CA ALA A 527 9.48 -18.21 -2.36
C ALA A 527 8.59 -18.50 -1.14
N LEU A 528 7.59 -17.68 -0.81
CA LEU A 528 6.61 -17.98 0.25
C LEU A 528 5.82 -19.28 0.01
N ARG A 529 5.75 -19.76 -1.23
CA ARG A 529 5.08 -21.00 -1.61
C ARG A 529 6.04 -22.18 -1.79
N ASP A 530 7.36 -21.92 -1.76
CA ASP A 530 8.38 -22.94 -1.98
C ASP A 530 8.78 -23.61 -0.65
N ILE A 531 8.17 -24.77 -0.40
CA ILE A 531 8.32 -25.54 0.84
C ILE A 531 9.44 -26.57 0.67
N PRO A 532 10.43 -26.64 1.59
CA PRO A 532 11.48 -27.63 1.51
C PRO A 532 10.93 -29.06 1.64
N CYS A 533 11.50 -29.97 0.86
CA CYS A 533 11.22 -31.39 0.98
C CYS A 533 12.11 -32.03 2.05
N THR A 534 11.52 -32.91 2.86
CA THR A 534 12.24 -33.84 3.73
C THR A 534 12.34 -35.20 3.04
N ILE A 535 13.54 -35.76 2.96
CA ILE A 535 13.77 -37.08 2.37
C ILE A 535 13.89 -38.11 3.48
N VAL A 536 13.02 -39.13 3.46
CA VAL A 536 12.91 -40.16 4.51
C VAL A 536 13.06 -41.54 3.89
N ALA A 537 13.81 -42.43 4.55
CA ALA A 537 13.88 -43.83 4.18
C ALA A 537 12.74 -44.61 4.84
N VAL A 538 11.84 -45.15 4.03
CA VAL A 538 10.59 -45.79 4.44
C VAL A 538 10.73 -47.32 4.36
N SER A 539 10.16 -48.04 5.34
CA SER A 539 10.07 -49.52 5.36
C SER A 539 8.86 -50.02 4.56
N PRO A 540 8.78 -51.30 4.18
CA PRO A 540 7.60 -51.85 3.49
C PRO A 540 6.30 -51.60 4.28
N GLN A 541 6.32 -51.79 5.60
CA GLN A 541 5.12 -51.58 6.43
C GLN A 541 4.67 -50.12 6.43
N LEU A 542 5.61 -49.18 6.60
CA LEU A 542 5.29 -47.75 6.59
C LEU A 542 4.83 -47.30 5.19
N TRP A 543 5.34 -47.89 4.12
CA TRP A 543 4.90 -47.60 2.76
C TRP A 543 3.44 -48.01 2.53
N THR A 544 3.01 -49.18 3.01
CA THR A 544 1.59 -49.57 2.96
C THR A 544 0.72 -48.59 3.72
N GLN A 545 1.13 -48.17 4.93
CA GLN A 545 0.39 -47.19 5.73
C GLN A 545 0.25 -45.83 5.03
N ILE A 546 1.30 -45.38 4.33
CA ILE A 546 1.29 -44.16 3.51
C ILE A 546 0.26 -44.29 2.38
N LEU A 547 0.27 -45.41 1.64
CA LEU A 547 -0.67 -45.63 0.53
C LEU A 547 -2.12 -45.62 0.99
N ASP A 548 -2.40 -46.14 2.18
CA ASP A 548 -3.75 -46.19 2.77
C ASP A 548 -4.20 -44.85 3.35
N ALA A 549 -3.26 -43.94 3.64
CA ALA A 549 -3.52 -42.63 4.23
C ALA A 549 -3.52 -41.49 3.20
N CYS A 550 -3.07 -41.74 1.96
CA CYS A 550 -3.01 -40.72 0.92
C CYS A 550 -4.33 -40.55 0.16
N ASP A 551 -4.69 -39.30 -0.12
CA ASP A 551 -5.71 -38.95 -1.11
C ASP A 551 -5.19 -39.08 -2.57
N ASP A 552 -6.06 -38.80 -3.54
CA ASP A 552 -5.73 -38.87 -4.96
C ASP A 552 -4.60 -37.91 -5.40
N SER A 553 -4.32 -36.86 -4.62
CA SER A 553 -3.26 -35.88 -4.88
C SER A 553 -1.91 -36.24 -4.24
N GLY A 554 -1.87 -37.33 -3.47
CA GLY A 554 -0.71 -37.78 -2.70
C GLY A 554 -0.53 -37.05 -1.37
N ARG A 555 -1.60 -36.46 -0.80
CA ARG A 555 -1.60 -35.83 0.53
C ARG A 555 -2.11 -36.79 1.59
N LEU A 556 -1.49 -36.77 2.76
CA LEU A 556 -1.94 -37.57 3.90
C LEU A 556 -3.22 -36.99 4.51
N GLN A 557 -4.24 -37.83 4.67
CA GLN A 557 -5.50 -37.51 5.34
C GLN A 557 -5.43 -37.64 6.86
N ARG A 558 -4.34 -38.23 7.38
CA ARG A 558 -4.09 -38.40 8.82
C ARG A 558 -2.59 -38.50 9.08
N SER A 559 -2.18 -38.13 10.29
CA SER A 559 -0.79 -38.29 10.74
C SER A 559 -0.43 -39.76 10.89
N LEU A 560 0.82 -40.12 10.55
CA LEU A 560 1.39 -41.45 10.80
C LEU A 560 2.32 -41.43 12.02
N ASN A 561 2.70 -42.60 12.54
CA ASN A 561 3.61 -42.77 13.68
C ASN A 561 5.09 -42.45 13.32
N HIS A 562 5.32 -41.33 12.63
CA HIS A 562 6.64 -40.85 12.27
C HIS A 562 6.58 -39.33 12.03
N ALA A 563 7.50 -38.58 12.65
CA ALA A 563 7.46 -37.11 12.70
C ALA A 563 7.41 -36.42 11.33
N SER A 564 7.98 -37.04 10.28
CA SER A 564 7.98 -36.51 8.91
C SER A 564 6.68 -36.75 8.12
N PHE A 565 5.66 -37.36 8.70
CA PHE A 565 4.37 -37.66 8.04
C PHE A 565 3.18 -37.11 8.84
N PRO A 566 3.11 -35.79 9.08
CA PRO A 566 1.93 -35.18 9.67
C PRO A 566 0.76 -35.20 8.66
N GLU A 567 -0.44 -35.01 9.19
CA GLU A 567 -1.65 -34.78 8.39
C GLU A 567 -1.47 -33.59 7.44
N GLY A 568 -1.98 -33.71 6.21
CA GLY A 568 -1.86 -32.69 5.17
C GLY A 568 -0.55 -32.72 4.37
N ALA A 569 0.49 -33.40 4.85
CA ALA A 569 1.77 -33.52 4.16
C ALA A 569 1.64 -34.24 2.82
N ARG A 570 2.37 -33.74 1.81
CA ARG A 570 2.30 -34.23 0.43
C ARG A 570 3.56 -35.00 0.05
N LEU A 571 3.37 -36.18 -0.53
CA LEU A 571 4.45 -36.93 -1.15
C LEU A 571 4.74 -36.35 -2.54
N THR A 572 5.96 -35.88 -2.74
CA THR A 572 6.39 -35.28 -4.02
C THR A 572 7.18 -36.25 -4.88
N ARG A 573 7.88 -37.20 -4.27
CA ARG A 573 8.70 -38.19 -4.96
C ARG A 573 8.82 -39.47 -4.14
N ALA A 574 8.85 -40.62 -4.80
CA ALA A 574 9.22 -41.89 -4.19
C ALA A 574 10.19 -42.64 -5.12
N GLY A 575 11.39 -42.94 -4.62
CA GLY A 575 12.51 -43.40 -5.44
C GLY A 575 12.85 -42.39 -6.55
N ASN A 576 12.75 -42.83 -7.80
CA ASN A 576 12.99 -41.99 -8.97
C ASN A 576 11.70 -41.45 -9.61
N THR A 577 10.54 -41.71 -9.02
CA THR A 577 9.25 -41.35 -9.58
C THR A 577 8.73 -40.08 -8.89
N ALA A 578 8.51 -39.02 -9.67
CA ALA A 578 7.76 -37.86 -9.21
C ALA A 578 6.28 -38.25 -9.06
N ILE A 579 5.66 -37.81 -7.97
CA ILE A 579 4.28 -38.18 -7.63
C ILE A 579 3.39 -36.96 -7.82
N SER A 580 2.41 -37.09 -8.70
CA SER A 580 1.29 -36.16 -8.82
C SER A 580 -0.07 -36.81 -8.56
N SER A 581 -0.14 -38.14 -8.43
CA SER A 581 -1.38 -38.85 -8.09
C SER A 581 -1.18 -40.15 -7.31
N LEU A 582 -2.25 -40.61 -6.63
CA LEU A 582 -2.27 -41.91 -5.92
C LEU A 582 -2.02 -43.09 -6.86
N ALA A 583 -2.49 -43.02 -8.10
CA ALA A 583 -2.25 -44.06 -9.10
C ALA A 583 -0.76 -44.22 -9.44
N GLN A 584 -0.02 -43.10 -9.52
CA GLN A 584 1.43 -43.13 -9.69
C GLN A 584 2.13 -43.66 -8.44
N LEU A 585 1.66 -43.26 -7.25
CA LEU A 585 2.20 -43.71 -5.96
C LEU A 585 2.10 -45.24 -5.82
N LYS A 586 0.95 -45.84 -6.14
CA LYS A 586 0.72 -47.30 -6.11
C LYS A 586 1.58 -48.09 -7.10
N ARG A 587 2.05 -47.46 -8.18
CA ARG A 587 2.91 -48.09 -9.20
C ARG A 587 4.39 -48.06 -8.84
N VAL A 588 4.79 -47.35 -7.79
CA VAL A 588 6.21 -47.28 -7.37
C VAL A 588 6.64 -48.63 -6.81
N PRO A 589 7.61 -49.32 -7.45
CA PRO A 589 7.98 -50.65 -7.01
C PRO A 589 8.87 -50.57 -5.77
N PHE A 590 8.50 -51.33 -4.73
CA PHE A 590 9.29 -51.45 -3.51
C PHE A 590 10.31 -52.60 -3.65
N ILE A 591 11.39 -52.34 -4.39
CA ILE A 591 12.36 -53.38 -4.79
C ILE A 591 13.45 -53.63 -3.73
N LYS A 592 13.77 -52.61 -2.93
CA LYS A 592 14.86 -52.65 -1.92
C LYS A 592 14.30 -52.72 -0.50
N ARG A 593 15.13 -53.04 0.51
CA ARG A 593 14.75 -53.00 1.93
C ARG A 593 14.19 -51.65 2.42
N ARG A 594 14.57 -50.55 1.76
CA ARG A 594 14.11 -49.19 2.06
C ARG A 594 13.79 -48.44 0.76
N LEU A 595 12.71 -47.66 0.78
CA LEU A 595 12.33 -46.74 -0.28
C LEU A 595 12.54 -45.30 0.20
N TRP A 596 13.27 -44.50 -0.56
CA TRP A 596 13.43 -43.08 -0.24
C TRP A 596 12.24 -42.29 -0.75
N VAL A 597 11.59 -41.55 0.15
CA VAL A 597 10.39 -40.77 -0.15
C VAL A 597 10.65 -39.32 0.23
N SER A 598 10.26 -38.41 -0.65
CA SER A 598 10.33 -36.97 -0.49
C SER A 598 8.95 -36.45 -0.08
N ILE A 599 8.88 -35.76 1.06
CA ILE A 599 7.64 -35.26 1.67
C ILE A 599 7.75 -33.74 1.86
N GLN A 600 6.67 -33.03 1.52
CA GLN A 600 6.48 -31.62 1.84
C GLN A 600 5.39 -31.48 2.90
N ASP A 601 5.76 -30.91 4.03
CA ASP A 601 4.82 -30.52 5.07
C ASP A 601 4.34 -29.08 4.80
N SER A 602 3.03 -28.89 4.63
CA SER A 602 2.44 -27.57 4.36
C SER A 602 2.75 -26.55 5.46
N ASP A 603 2.93 -27.00 6.69
CA ASP A 603 3.16 -26.17 7.86
C ASP A 603 4.64 -26.04 8.21
N HIS A 604 5.54 -26.53 7.34
CA HIS A 604 6.96 -26.44 7.55
C HIS A 604 7.40 -24.98 7.81
N PRO A 605 8.21 -24.69 8.84
CA PRO A 605 8.51 -23.32 9.25
C PRO A 605 9.46 -22.55 8.32
N LEU A 606 10.13 -23.26 7.40
CA LEU A 606 11.08 -22.71 6.44
C LEU A 606 10.53 -22.66 5.01
N ARG A 607 11.10 -21.77 4.20
CA ARG A 607 10.89 -21.60 2.77
C ARG A 607 12.22 -21.60 2.02
N CYS A 608 12.23 -22.18 0.82
CA CYS A 608 13.42 -22.21 -0.04
C CYS A 608 13.54 -20.89 -0.83
N LEU A 609 14.76 -20.38 -0.97
CA LEU A 609 15.04 -19.26 -1.85
C LEU A 609 15.60 -19.76 -3.19
N SER A 610 14.91 -19.41 -4.27
CA SER A 610 15.39 -19.67 -5.63
C SER A 610 16.49 -18.68 -6.02
N PRO A 611 17.30 -18.97 -7.06
CA PRO A 611 18.25 -17.99 -7.60
C PRO A 611 17.59 -16.66 -8.01
N GLN A 612 16.34 -16.70 -8.50
CA GLN A 612 15.58 -15.50 -8.85
C GLN A 612 15.19 -14.69 -7.61
N SER A 613 14.80 -15.36 -6.52
CA SER A 613 14.47 -14.73 -5.25
C SER A 613 15.71 -14.05 -4.64
N ILE A 614 16.87 -14.72 -4.69
CA ILE A 614 18.15 -14.16 -4.23
C ILE A 614 18.54 -12.95 -5.08
N ALA A 615 18.45 -13.04 -6.41
CA ALA A 615 18.71 -11.92 -7.30
C ALA A 615 17.80 -10.72 -6.99
N ALA A 616 16.50 -10.94 -6.77
CA ALA A 616 15.58 -9.88 -6.37
C ALA A 616 15.98 -9.22 -5.05
N LEU A 617 16.38 -9.99 -4.03
CA LEU A 617 16.86 -9.43 -2.76
C LEU A 617 18.13 -8.58 -2.95
N HIS A 618 19.06 -9.00 -3.80
CA HIS A 618 20.24 -8.20 -4.15
C HIS A 618 19.88 -6.92 -4.89
N SER A 619 18.93 -6.96 -5.84
CA SER A 619 18.41 -5.76 -6.51
C SER A 619 17.83 -4.78 -5.49
N TRP A 620 17.03 -5.25 -4.54
CA TRP A 620 16.51 -4.41 -3.46
C TRP A 620 17.63 -3.77 -2.63
N SER A 621 18.65 -4.55 -2.25
CA SER A 621 19.80 -4.02 -1.49
C SER A 621 20.55 -2.95 -2.28
N ALA A 622 20.79 -3.17 -3.57
CA ALA A 622 21.49 -2.22 -4.43
C ALA A 622 20.71 -0.90 -4.61
N ILE A 623 19.40 -1.00 -4.86
CA ILE A 623 18.51 0.17 -5.02
C ILE A 623 18.49 1.03 -3.74
N LEU A 624 18.37 0.39 -2.57
CA LEU A 624 18.28 1.10 -1.29
C LEU A 624 19.63 1.68 -0.82
N SER A 625 20.75 1.07 -1.21
CA SER A 625 22.10 1.53 -0.80
C SER A 625 22.67 2.62 -1.69
N SER A 626 22.31 2.62 -2.99
CA SER A 626 22.95 3.48 -3.99
C SER A 626 22.34 4.88 -4.12
N THR A 627 21.25 5.19 -3.40
CA THR A 627 20.58 6.48 -3.56
C THR A 627 19.78 6.89 -2.33
N PRO A 628 19.74 8.19 -2.01
CA PRO A 628 18.79 8.71 -1.04
C PRO A 628 17.35 8.29 -1.38
N CYS A 629 16.63 7.71 -0.42
CA CYS A 629 15.21 7.35 -0.58
C CYS A 629 14.31 8.59 -0.37
N VAL A 630 14.56 9.63 -1.15
CA VAL A 630 13.76 10.85 -1.22
C VAL A 630 12.93 10.78 -2.49
N PHE A 631 11.62 10.95 -2.35
CA PHE A 631 10.63 10.92 -3.42
C PHE A 631 9.97 12.28 -3.53
N ASN A 632 9.98 12.87 -4.72
CA ASN A 632 9.24 14.11 -4.98
C ASN A 632 7.77 13.76 -5.24
N ILE A 633 6.86 14.20 -4.38
CA ILE A 633 5.44 13.87 -4.49
C ILE A 633 4.66 14.86 -5.36
N LYS A 634 5.27 15.97 -5.81
CA LYS A 634 4.59 16.94 -6.70
C LYS A 634 4.11 16.25 -7.95
N GLN A 635 2.86 16.50 -8.31
CA GLN A 635 2.30 15.92 -9.51
C GLN A 635 3.00 16.46 -10.74
N ALA A 636 3.46 15.56 -11.59
CA ALA A 636 4.12 15.95 -12.82
C ALA A 636 3.17 16.70 -13.76
N PRO A 637 3.55 17.85 -14.36
CA PRO A 637 2.90 18.25 -15.60
C PRO A 637 3.16 17.15 -16.64
N LEU A 638 2.10 16.66 -17.27
CA LEU A 638 2.22 15.75 -18.40
C LEU A 638 2.79 16.55 -19.57
N LEU A 639 4.00 16.21 -20.00
CA LEU A 639 4.53 16.72 -21.25
C LEU A 639 4.01 15.80 -22.36
N HIS A 640 3.22 16.35 -23.28
CA HIS A 640 2.76 15.65 -24.48
C HIS A 640 3.92 15.52 -25.48
N LEU A 641 4.85 14.62 -25.15
CA LEU A 641 5.97 14.23 -25.99
C LEU A 641 5.79 12.74 -26.29
N VAL A 642 5.98 12.35 -27.54
CA VAL A 642 5.99 10.94 -27.91
C VAL A 642 7.44 10.59 -28.24
N ALA A 643 8.06 9.78 -27.38
CA ALA A 643 9.40 9.27 -27.63
C ALA A 643 9.25 7.85 -28.21
N GLU A 644 9.71 7.65 -29.45
CA GLU A 644 9.60 6.39 -30.18
C GLU A 644 11.00 5.76 -30.31
N ALA A 645 11.08 4.46 -30.02
CA ALA A 645 12.30 3.67 -30.10
C ALA A 645 12.05 2.46 -31.01
N ASP A 646 12.93 2.23 -31.98
CA ASP A 646 12.89 1.11 -32.92
C ASP A 646 14.30 0.52 -33.05
N ALA A 647 14.42 -0.81 -32.97
CA ALA A 647 15.68 -1.52 -33.16
C ALA A 647 15.56 -2.54 -34.31
N PHE A 648 16.28 -2.28 -35.40
CA PHE A 648 16.27 -3.15 -36.58
C PHE A 648 17.03 -4.47 -36.36
N ALA A 649 16.37 -5.60 -36.66
CA ALA A 649 16.90 -6.95 -36.46
C ALA A 649 18.18 -7.29 -37.25
N ASP A 650 18.40 -6.64 -38.40
CA ASP A 650 19.57 -6.88 -39.26
C ASP A 650 20.86 -6.30 -38.66
N GLU A 651 20.77 -5.24 -37.83
CA GLU A 651 21.92 -4.64 -37.14
C GLU A 651 22.35 -5.49 -35.93
N VAL A 652 21.40 -6.05 -35.18
CA VAL A 652 21.67 -6.84 -33.95
C VAL A 652 22.55 -8.07 -34.23
N LYS A 653 22.38 -8.73 -35.38
CA LYS A 653 23.23 -9.86 -35.81
C LYS A 653 24.67 -9.44 -36.12
N GLN A 654 24.90 -8.20 -36.54
CA GLN A 654 26.25 -7.69 -36.80
C GLN A 654 27.00 -7.45 -35.48
N PHE A 655 26.31 -6.95 -34.45
CA PHE A 655 26.91 -6.68 -33.14
C PHE A 655 27.10 -7.93 -32.28
N PHE A 656 26.21 -8.92 -32.42
CA PHE A 656 26.23 -10.15 -31.63
C PHE A 656 26.23 -11.39 -32.53
N PRO A 657 27.31 -11.62 -33.31
CA PRO A 657 27.38 -12.68 -34.30
C PRO A 657 27.32 -14.10 -33.71
N SER A 658 27.51 -14.23 -32.39
CA SER A 658 27.51 -15.50 -31.64
C SER A 658 26.18 -15.83 -30.93
N LEU A 659 25.12 -15.04 -31.13
CA LEU A 659 23.81 -15.31 -30.53
C LEU A 659 23.08 -16.46 -31.25
N ASP A 660 23.14 -17.65 -30.67
CA ASP A 660 22.30 -18.78 -31.06
C ASP A 660 20.89 -18.64 -30.43
N GLY A 661 19.85 -18.43 -31.24
CA GLY A 661 18.45 -18.44 -30.78
C GLY A 661 17.57 -17.30 -31.32
N SER A 662 16.45 -17.04 -30.64
CA SER A 662 15.53 -15.94 -30.97
C SER A 662 16.17 -14.58 -30.67
N LEU A 663 16.16 -13.68 -31.65
CA LEU A 663 16.66 -12.31 -31.49
C LEU A 663 15.68 -11.39 -30.77
N GLN A 664 14.41 -11.79 -30.66
CA GLN A 664 13.34 -10.95 -30.08
C GLN A 664 13.68 -10.43 -28.67
N PRO A 665 14.18 -11.24 -27.72
CA PRO A 665 14.62 -10.77 -26.42
C PRO A 665 15.67 -9.65 -26.46
N HIS A 666 16.56 -9.67 -27.44
CA HIS A 666 17.67 -8.71 -27.55
C HIS A 666 17.19 -7.42 -28.20
N ILE A 667 16.34 -7.53 -29.22
CA ILE A 667 15.66 -6.39 -29.86
C ILE A 667 14.83 -5.64 -28.82
N CYS A 668 14.02 -6.35 -28.01
CA CYS A 668 13.26 -5.73 -26.91
C CYS A 668 14.17 -5.01 -25.89
N ALA A 669 15.36 -5.54 -25.60
CA ALA A 669 16.28 -4.92 -24.65
C ALA A 669 16.92 -3.64 -25.21
N LEU A 670 17.23 -3.63 -26.51
CA LEU A 670 17.76 -2.47 -27.21
C LEU A 670 16.72 -1.35 -27.33
N GLU A 671 15.46 -1.69 -27.60
CA GLU A 671 14.39 -0.69 -27.63
C GLU A 671 14.10 -0.11 -26.24
N LEU A 672 14.13 -0.94 -25.19
CA LEU A 672 14.03 -0.44 -23.82
C LEU A 672 15.23 0.45 -23.47
N LEU A 673 16.42 0.13 -23.97
CA LEU A 673 17.61 0.96 -23.82
C LEU A 673 17.49 2.28 -24.59
N ALA A 674 16.94 2.27 -25.80
CA ALA A 674 16.65 3.47 -26.56
C ALA A 674 15.65 4.36 -25.81
N GLN A 675 14.58 3.78 -25.25
CA GLN A 675 13.65 4.49 -24.35
C GLN A 675 14.39 5.09 -23.14
N PHE A 676 15.32 4.36 -22.54
CA PHE A 676 16.16 4.90 -21.48
C PHE A 676 17.03 6.08 -21.96
N CYS A 677 17.72 5.98 -23.09
CA CYS A 677 18.51 7.07 -23.66
C CYS A 677 17.66 8.32 -23.94
N LEU A 678 16.44 8.16 -24.48
CA LEU A 678 15.49 9.25 -24.70
C LEU A 678 15.09 9.93 -23.38
N LEU A 679 14.84 9.13 -22.34
CA LEU A 679 14.54 9.65 -21.02
C LEU A 679 15.74 10.39 -20.41
N TRP A 680 16.95 9.90 -20.63
CA TRP A 680 18.18 10.54 -20.18
C TRP A 680 18.40 11.89 -20.88
N MET A 681 18.22 11.95 -22.21
CA MET A 681 18.26 13.20 -22.97
C MET A 681 17.23 14.20 -22.45
N ALA A 682 15.99 13.76 -22.21
CA ALA A 682 14.97 14.60 -21.60
C ALA A 682 15.42 15.14 -20.22
N SER A 683 16.09 14.32 -19.41
CA SER A 683 16.61 14.72 -18.09
C SER A 683 17.73 15.76 -18.13
N GLU A 684 18.58 15.72 -19.16
CA GLU A 684 19.71 16.65 -19.31
C GLU A 684 19.24 17.99 -19.91
N MET A 685 18.21 17.95 -20.78
CA MET A 685 17.65 19.13 -21.42
C MET A 685 16.65 19.89 -20.54
N ILE A 686 16.01 19.20 -19.59
CA ILE A 686 15.10 19.80 -18.61
C ILE A 686 15.91 19.99 -17.31
N PRO A 687 16.16 21.23 -16.86
CA PRO A 687 16.99 21.46 -15.69
C PRO A 687 16.56 20.56 -14.52
N ARG A 688 17.53 19.93 -13.84
CA ARG A 688 17.38 18.95 -12.73
C ARG A 688 16.58 19.42 -11.51
N ALA A 689 15.84 20.51 -11.60
CA ALA A 689 15.16 21.16 -10.51
C ALA A 689 13.66 20.81 -10.48
N ARG A 690 13.35 19.85 -9.60
CA ARG A 690 12.15 19.88 -8.74
C ARG A 690 10.81 19.48 -9.33
N ARG A 691 10.67 18.97 -10.55
CA ARG A 691 9.37 18.48 -11.06
C ARG A 691 9.41 16.98 -11.30
N GLN A 692 8.37 16.27 -10.85
CA GLN A 692 8.06 14.98 -11.42
C GLN A 692 7.71 15.25 -12.89
N LEU A 693 8.14 14.44 -13.85
CA LEU A 693 7.76 14.63 -15.27
C LEU A 693 7.25 13.31 -15.81
N THR A 694 6.10 13.34 -16.47
CA THR A 694 5.55 12.17 -17.16
C THR A 694 5.82 12.29 -18.65
N VAL A 695 6.53 11.30 -19.21
CA VAL A 695 6.87 11.22 -20.64
C VAL A 695 6.18 9.99 -21.26
N PRO A 696 5.21 10.19 -22.16
CA PRO A 696 4.67 9.11 -22.98
C PRO A 696 5.77 8.49 -23.86
N MET A 697 5.96 7.18 -23.76
CA MET A 697 6.90 6.44 -24.61
C MET A 697 6.16 5.40 -25.43
N ARG A 698 6.61 5.20 -26.67
CA ARG A 698 6.13 4.17 -27.59
C ARG A 698 7.29 3.31 -28.06
N SER A 699 6.97 2.06 -28.34
CA SER A 699 7.84 1.10 -29.00
C SER A 699 6.89 0.17 -29.76
N ASP A 700 7.23 -0.17 -31.00
CA ASP A 700 6.45 -1.11 -31.81
C ASP A 700 6.62 -2.56 -31.30
N ASN A 701 7.58 -2.78 -30.41
CA ASN A 701 7.78 -4.02 -29.69
C ASN A 701 7.04 -4.04 -28.35
N SER A 702 5.90 -4.73 -28.38
CA SER A 702 5.09 -5.00 -27.19
C SER A 702 5.89 -5.54 -25.99
N GLY A 703 7.04 -6.21 -26.18
CA GLY A 703 7.88 -6.68 -25.08
C GLY A 703 8.63 -5.56 -24.35
N ALA A 704 9.15 -4.57 -25.09
CA ALA A 704 9.86 -3.43 -24.53
C ALA A 704 8.88 -2.41 -23.93
N GLU A 705 7.80 -2.10 -24.63
CA GLU A 705 6.71 -1.24 -24.13
C GLU A 705 6.08 -1.80 -22.85
N LEU A 706 5.79 -3.10 -22.83
CA LEU A 706 5.23 -3.74 -21.64
C LEU A 706 6.22 -3.75 -20.47
N ALA A 707 7.52 -3.84 -20.75
CA ALA A 707 8.56 -3.75 -19.73
C ALA A 707 8.71 -2.33 -19.17
N SER A 708 8.77 -1.30 -20.01
CA SER A 708 8.90 0.10 -19.56
C SER A 708 7.66 0.58 -18.82
N VAL A 709 6.46 0.20 -19.27
CA VAL A 709 5.19 0.60 -18.66
C VAL A 709 4.87 -0.18 -17.39
N LYS A 710 5.06 -1.51 -17.39
CA LYS A 710 4.74 -2.35 -16.22
C LYS A 710 5.87 -2.42 -15.19
N GLY A 711 7.08 -2.04 -15.58
CA GLY A 711 8.27 -2.22 -14.74
C GLY A 711 8.64 -3.69 -14.56
N MET A 712 8.20 -4.60 -15.44
CA MET A 712 8.46 -6.05 -15.33
C MET A 712 8.92 -6.68 -16.63
N SER A 713 9.85 -7.63 -16.53
CA SER A 713 10.09 -8.57 -17.63
C SER A 713 10.44 -9.95 -17.09
N SER A 714 9.90 -11.00 -17.71
CA SER A 714 10.32 -12.39 -17.50
C SER A 714 11.58 -12.74 -18.29
N VAL A 715 12.03 -11.82 -19.16
CA VAL A 715 13.20 -11.98 -20.01
C VAL A 715 14.42 -11.38 -19.32
N ARG A 716 15.39 -12.23 -18.97
CA ARG A 716 16.57 -11.84 -18.18
C ARG A 716 17.30 -10.60 -18.71
N ILE A 717 17.56 -10.54 -20.02
CA ILE A 717 18.31 -9.43 -20.64
C ILE A 717 17.54 -8.10 -20.60
N LEU A 718 16.21 -8.12 -20.76
CA LEU A 718 15.36 -6.95 -20.52
C LEU A 718 15.44 -6.53 -19.06
N GLY A 719 15.42 -7.51 -18.13
CA GLY A 719 15.47 -7.26 -16.70
C GLY A 719 16.67 -6.41 -16.28
N GLU A 720 17.84 -6.62 -16.88
CA GLU A 720 19.06 -5.86 -16.58
C GLU A 720 18.95 -4.38 -17.03
N VAL A 721 18.46 -4.13 -18.24
CA VAL A 721 18.21 -2.75 -18.75
C VAL A 721 17.08 -2.08 -17.97
N LEU A 722 16.02 -2.83 -17.68
CA LEU A 722 14.84 -2.36 -16.96
C LEU A 722 15.19 -1.90 -15.54
N LEU A 723 16.07 -2.61 -14.84
CA LEU A 723 16.53 -2.20 -13.51
C LEU A 723 17.21 -0.83 -13.55
N ALA A 724 18.13 -0.62 -14.49
CA ALA A 724 18.80 0.67 -14.66
C ALA A 724 17.81 1.78 -15.06
N PHE A 725 16.87 1.47 -15.94
CA PHE A 725 15.82 2.38 -16.38
C PHE A 725 14.89 2.82 -15.24
N LEU A 726 14.45 1.87 -14.40
CA LEU A 726 13.61 2.16 -13.22
C LEU A 726 14.38 2.95 -12.15
N ASP A 727 15.66 2.61 -11.95
CA ASP A 727 16.52 3.33 -11.01
C ASP A 727 16.77 4.77 -11.48
N PHE A 728 16.99 4.97 -12.78
CA PHE A 728 17.14 6.29 -13.39
C PHE A 728 15.88 7.15 -13.26
N GLN A 729 14.72 6.59 -13.59
CA GLN A 729 13.41 7.24 -13.41
C GLN A 729 13.23 7.71 -11.96
N ARG A 730 13.51 6.82 -11.01
CA ARG A 730 13.46 7.13 -9.58
C ARG A 730 14.41 8.26 -9.18
N ARG A 731 15.68 8.21 -9.61
CA ARG A 731 16.72 9.20 -9.28
C ARG A 731 16.40 10.60 -9.81
N ASN A 732 15.81 10.67 -11.01
CA ASN A 732 15.58 11.93 -11.70
C ASN A 732 14.15 12.46 -11.57
N GLY A 733 13.26 11.73 -10.86
CA GLY A 733 11.85 12.11 -10.74
C GLY A 733 11.11 12.03 -12.08
N LEU A 734 11.54 11.16 -12.98
CA LEU A 734 10.93 10.99 -14.29
C LEU A 734 10.06 9.74 -14.27
N HIS A 735 8.88 9.82 -14.89
CA HIS A 735 7.94 8.73 -15.01
C HIS A 735 7.59 8.51 -16.46
N VAL A 736 7.61 7.25 -16.88
CA VAL A 736 7.16 6.85 -18.20
C VAL A 736 5.76 6.27 -18.10
N THR A 737 4.89 6.69 -19.01
CA THR A 737 3.53 6.13 -19.14
C THR A 737 3.34 5.58 -20.54
N GLY A 738 2.70 4.43 -20.64
CA GLY A 738 2.18 3.92 -21.92
C GLY A 738 0.84 4.57 -22.21
N MET A 739 0.57 4.93 -23.47
CA MET A 739 -0.79 5.26 -23.88
C MET A 739 -1.55 3.95 -24.12
N THR A 740 -2.47 3.58 -23.22
CA THR A 740 -3.61 2.76 -23.66
C THR A 740 -4.49 3.66 -24.51
N TRP A 741 -4.57 3.42 -25.82
CA TRP A 741 -5.43 4.15 -26.77
C TRP A 741 -6.74 4.64 -26.13
N PRO A 742 -6.88 5.93 -25.75
CA PRO A 742 -8.17 6.47 -25.38
C PRO A 742 -8.95 6.67 -26.67
N THR A 743 -10.18 6.20 -26.73
CA THR A 743 -11.09 6.21 -27.90
C THR A 743 -11.52 7.61 -28.36
N SER A 744 -10.87 8.68 -27.94
CA SER A 744 -11.13 10.04 -28.41
C SER A 744 -10.00 10.97 -27.96
N LEU A 745 -8.96 11.14 -28.77
CA LEU A 745 -8.05 12.30 -28.75
C LEU A 745 -7.12 12.22 -29.96
N ALA A 746 -6.90 13.36 -30.62
CA ALA A 746 -6.12 13.51 -31.83
C ALA A 746 -4.74 12.83 -31.74
N VAL A 747 -4.42 12.02 -32.73
CA VAL A 747 -3.11 11.41 -32.90
C VAL A 747 -2.15 12.48 -33.43
N PHE A 748 -1.17 12.86 -32.61
CA PHE A 748 -0.03 13.67 -33.03
C PHE A 748 1.09 12.71 -33.49
N GLU A 749 1.42 12.73 -34.77
CA GLU A 749 2.68 12.17 -35.28
C GLU A 749 3.79 13.22 -35.12
N MET A 750 4.86 12.86 -34.40
CA MET A 750 6.08 13.66 -34.28
C MET A 750 7.08 13.23 -35.36
N HIS A 751 7.38 14.10 -36.32
CA HIS A 751 8.57 13.98 -37.19
C HIS A 751 9.85 14.49 -36.51
N HIS A 752 10.02 14.17 -35.22
CA HIS A 752 11.33 14.08 -34.58
C HIS A 752 11.36 12.78 -33.78
N LEU A 753 11.25 11.66 -34.49
CA LEU A 753 11.82 10.42 -34.01
C LEU A 753 13.33 10.67 -33.77
N LEU A 754 13.75 10.71 -32.51
CA LEU A 754 15.12 10.33 -32.17
C LEU A 754 15.20 8.80 -32.36
N CYS A 755 15.23 8.36 -33.62
CA CYS A 755 15.61 6.99 -33.95
C CYS A 755 17.08 6.84 -33.61
N LEU A 756 17.36 6.30 -32.43
CA LEU A 756 18.70 5.84 -32.11
C LEU A 756 18.86 4.46 -32.73
N SER A 757 19.76 4.34 -33.71
CA SER A 757 20.20 3.03 -34.21
C SER A 757 20.74 2.16 -33.08
N ALA A 758 20.82 0.84 -33.29
CA ALA A 758 21.41 -0.05 -32.28
C ALA A 758 22.85 0.38 -31.93
N THR A 759 23.57 0.89 -32.93
CA THR A 759 24.92 1.48 -32.80
C THR A 759 24.94 2.70 -31.88
N GLU A 760 24.03 3.65 -32.09
CA GLU A 760 23.93 4.86 -31.27
C GLU A 760 23.48 4.54 -29.85
N CYS A 761 22.54 3.60 -29.66
CA CYS A 761 22.11 3.12 -28.35
C CYS A 761 23.27 2.49 -27.56
N ILE A 762 24.07 1.64 -28.20
CA ILE A 762 25.22 0.98 -27.56
C ILE A 762 26.33 2.00 -27.24
N HIS A 763 26.60 2.95 -28.14
CA HIS A 763 27.58 4.01 -27.87
C HIS A 763 27.12 4.96 -26.75
N LEU A 764 25.86 5.39 -26.73
CA LEU A 764 25.28 6.17 -25.64
C LEU A 764 25.27 5.38 -24.33
N TYR A 765 24.90 4.10 -24.34
CA TYR A 765 24.94 3.25 -23.14
C TYR A 765 26.36 3.13 -22.58
N THR A 766 27.35 2.86 -23.44
CA THR A 766 28.76 2.75 -23.04
C THR A 766 29.29 4.09 -22.53
N PHE A 767 28.90 5.21 -23.14
CA PHE A 767 29.26 6.55 -22.70
C PHE A 767 28.61 6.92 -21.35
N CYS A 768 27.31 6.65 -21.18
CA CYS A 768 26.55 6.93 -19.97
C CYS A 768 27.00 6.08 -18.76
N PHE A 769 27.38 4.81 -18.98
CA PHE A 769 27.90 3.93 -17.93
C PHE A 769 29.40 4.10 -17.66
N ALA A 770 30.17 4.71 -18.57
CA ALA A 770 31.56 5.08 -18.30
C ALA A 770 31.68 6.40 -17.50
N GLN A 771 30.60 7.17 -17.37
CA GLN A 771 30.55 8.43 -16.59
C GLN A 771 29.84 8.33 -15.23
N GLN A 772 29.23 7.18 -14.90
CA GLN A 772 28.75 6.84 -13.54
C GLN A 772 29.75 5.94 -12.84
#